data_AF-A0A504JF39-F1
#
_entry.id   AF-A0A504JF39-F1
#
_cell.length_a   1.000
_cell.length_b   1.000
_cell.length_c   1.000
_cell.angle_alpha   90.00
_cell.angle_beta   90.00
_cell.angle_gamma   90.00
#
_symmetry.space_group_name_H-M   'P 1'
#
loop_
_entity.id
_entity.type
_entity.pdbx_description
1 polymer ?
#
loop_
_entity_poly.entity_id
_entity_poly.type
_entity_poly.pdbx_seq_one_letter_code
_entity_poly.pdbx_strand_id
1 'polypeptide(L)'
;MYHQSNLSNHHQSNEHRNISTTIFVTFLFIPLFFSVVYGNNIISKSSYIDAEEFSNGAIAYAYPISNITVDGDLSDWPKSLNAYPIQHRPLGNSSRGKNDFEAYFHVGYNIKEKAIYVIAVVTDDSHIIDTSSTAEWNTQDIFNFYFDEQHSPNGSGVDLYQYGKSYKHTNDQSVSWDPSKKMTNWDNIDIVHSRKGNKTIYECKVKMEQQVALPKTIGMDFVFVDKDTNDRKPSNSYITWGNKLGKSSFPARLGDIILMDTQMKTGVVEGRLSWKQNNEKSYPEYIRYTSEKTPRLWTQILVDSTGAYNVELPVGKYQISYATQTVKNNDEVIRIDTQEHKIVAIQENQKNIAPTMAINSIKAPDLIPKKGVLHNFDKKNTEAIDRFIKTYQEYYQIPGVSMALIKDGKIAYHKTYGVKNTFTKAKVDHNTLFEAASITKPVFGFAVMRLVEKGIIDLDKPLYQYLPFEDIAHDERYKLITARHVLSHQTGFPNWANNNPDGKIDIKFTPGTQYQYSGEGFEYLKRVIVHITGKDMNDILKEEAVDPLGLENTYFSKNDYLAKVKSNGHFDNLPTPADLPENPGVASTMHTEAKTFTNFLIGLSDRKGLKPSTYDKMFKIQTVIPTDEEDPEPDGYENYFGLSISMQKTPFGLSFGHGGNNGDFRCLAKMYKDLDMGFVIFTNSNTGKILHNDLDQFLVTGKL
;
A
#
# COMPACT_ATOMS: atom_id res chain seq x y z
N MET A 1 51.70 -23.44 -13.90
CA MET A 1 52.67 -24.03 -12.94
C MET A 1 53.64 -22.94 -12.52
N TYR A 2 53.79 -22.77 -11.21
CA TYR A 2 54.86 -22.09 -10.46
C TYR A 2 55.08 -20.56 -10.58
N HIS A 3 54.37 -19.85 -9.69
CA HIS A 3 54.84 -19.13 -8.49
C HIS A 3 56.00 -18.11 -8.49
N GLN A 4 55.74 -17.06 -7.70
CA GLN A 4 56.59 -16.35 -6.71
C GLN A 4 57.55 -15.30 -7.28
N SER A 5 57.57 -14.00 -6.89
CA SER A 5 57.36 -13.21 -5.65
C SER A 5 58.68 -12.60 -5.19
N ASN A 6 58.59 -11.43 -4.54
CA ASN A 6 59.58 -10.79 -3.65
C ASN A 6 60.64 -9.90 -4.32
N LEU A 7 61.10 -8.77 -3.77
CA LEU A 7 60.80 -7.97 -2.56
C LEU A 7 61.74 -6.75 -2.62
N SER A 8 61.38 -5.66 -1.94
CA SER A 8 62.28 -4.72 -1.22
C SER A 8 63.19 -3.79 -2.06
N ASN A 9 63.62 -2.60 -1.64
CA ASN A 9 63.45 -1.78 -0.43
C ASN A 9 64.07 -0.39 -0.71
N HIS A 10 63.58 0.65 -0.03
CA HIS A 10 64.28 1.86 0.48
C HIS A 10 65.13 2.73 -0.50
N HIS A 11 65.24 4.06 -0.39
CA HIS A 11 65.34 4.93 0.77
C HIS A 11 65.03 6.40 0.39
N GLN A 12 64.70 7.17 1.43
CA GLN A 12 64.45 8.60 1.54
C GLN A 12 65.65 9.50 1.14
N SER A 13 65.40 10.77 0.77
CA SER A 13 65.46 11.93 1.71
C SER A 13 65.70 13.31 1.05
N ASN A 14 64.94 14.29 1.58
CA ASN A 14 65.31 15.68 1.93
C ASN A 14 65.51 16.74 0.82
N GLU A 15 64.62 17.77 0.73
CA GLU A 15 64.62 19.09 1.44
C GLU A 15 65.68 20.07 0.88
N HIS A 16 65.50 21.37 0.61
CA HIS A 16 64.58 22.41 1.11
C HIS A 16 64.59 23.67 0.18
N ARG A 17 63.43 24.33 0.08
CA ARG A 17 63.11 25.79 0.05
C ARG A 17 63.98 26.81 -0.73
N ASN A 18 63.35 27.59 -1.62
CA ASN A 18 63.14 29.04 -1.42
C ASN A 18 62.06 29.66 -2.31
N ILE A 19 61.49 30.75 -1.80
CA ILE A 19 60.21 31.41 -2.12
C ILE A 19 60.40 32.60 -3.07
N SER A 20 59.50 32.85 -4.03
CA SER A 20 59.02 34.20 -4.39
C SER A 20 57.78 34.20 -5.31
N THR A 21 56.68 34.65 -4.72
CA THR A 21 55.42 35.28 -5.17
C THR A 21 55.25 35.69 -6.65
N THR A 22 54.16 35.29 -7.32
CA THR A 22 52.95 36.14 -7.64
C THR A 22 52.01 35.50 -8.70
N ILE A 23 50.86 34.98 -8.22
CA ILE A 23 49.45 35.06 -8.71
C ILE A 23 49.08 34.57 -10.15
N PHE A 24 48.25 33.51 -10.28
CA PHE A 24 46.77 33.52 -10.48
C PHE A 24 46.18 32.10 -10.81
N VAL A 25 45.00 31.82 -10.23
CA VAL A 25 43.98 30.79 -10.55
C VAL A 25 44.36 29.30 -10.40
N THR A 26 43.73 28.56 -9.46
CA THR A 26 42.66 27.54 -9.67
C THR A 26 42.47 26.66 -8.40
N PHE A 27 41.21 26.23 -8.14
CA PHE A 27 40.73 25.09 -7.32
C PHE A 27 40.89 25.09 -5.79
N LEU A 28 39.77 25.17 -5.03
CA LEU A 28 39.03 24.01 -4.48
C LEU A 28 37.95 24.46 -3.46
N PHE A 29 36.70 24.15 -3.80
CA PHE A 29 35.63 23.53 -3.01
C PHE A 29 35.34 23.89 -1.53
N ILE A 30 34.04 24.17 -1.33
CA ILE A 30 33.18 24.11 -0.10
C ILE A 30 33.29 25.38 0.78
N PRO A 31 32.16 26.05 1.16
CA PRO A 31 31.02 25.44 1.87
C PRO A 31 29.59 25.93 1.55
N LEU A 32 28.62 25.10 2.00
CA LEU A 32 27.24 25.39 2.46
C LEU A 32 26.38 26.44 1.72
N PHE A 33 25.15 26.08 1.31
CA PHE A 33 23.91 26.68 1.83
C PHE A 33 22.63 25.91 1.40
N PHE A 34 21.75 25.73 2.38
CA PHE A 34 20.38 25.19 2.34
C PHE A 34 19.41 26.11 1.57
N SER A 35 18.34 25.55 0.97
CA SER A 35 16.93 25.64 1.46
C SER A 35 15.83 25.61 0.37
N VAL A 36 14.97 24.58 0.49
CA VAL A 36 13.49 24.63 0.61
C VAL A 36 12.63 25.02 -0.61
N VAL A 37 11.44 24.40 -0.63
CA VAL A 37 10.22 24.65 -1.42
C VAL A 37 10.09 23.80 -2.69
N TYR A 38 9.65 22.55 -2.52
CA TYR A 38 8.31 22.12 -2.93
C TYR A 38 8.00 20.80 -2.24
N GLY A 39 6.92 20.80 -1.44
CA GLY A 39 6.37 19.61 -0.82
C GLY A 39 5.93 18.61 -1.89
N ASN A 40 6.73 17.58 -2.08
CA ASN A 40 6.29 16.35 -2.68
C ASN A 40 6.16 15.34 -1.54
N ASN A 41 4.95 15.24 -1.00
CA ASN A 41 4.48 14.02 -0.34
C ASN A 41 4.49 12.89 -1.38
N ILE A 42 5.67 12.38 -1.67
CA ILE A 42 5.88 11.06 -2.23
C ILE A 42 6.41 10.24 -1.06
N ILE A 43 5.53 10.00 -0.09
CA ILE A 43 5.67 8.79 0.73
C ILE A 43 5.67 7.67 -0.29
N SER A 44 6.78 6.97 -0.38
CA SER A 44 7.00 5.86 -1.29
C SER A 44 5.82 4.88 -1.23
N LYS A 45 4.91 4.99 -2.20
CA LYS A 45 3.90 3.96 -2.49
C LYS A 45 4.52 2.62 -2.90
N SER A 46 5.86 2.53 -2.99
CA SER A 46 6.63 1.32 -3.31
C SER A 46 7.08 0.49 -2.10
N SER A 47 6.49 0.69 -0.92
CA SER A 47 6.69 -0.24 0.21
C SER A 47 5.37 -0.77 0.78
N TYR A 48 4.30 -0.80 -0.02
CA TYR A 48 3.27 -1.81 0.13
C TYR A 48 3.77 -3.08 -0.57
N ILE A 49 4.82 -3.68 0.00
CA ILE A 49 5.20 -5.06 -0.31
C ILE A 49 3.93 -5.88 -0.22
N ASP A 50 3.72 -6.71 -1.24
CA ASP A 50 2.50 -7.46 -1.51
C ASP A 50 1.66 -7.80 -0.29
N ALA A 51 0.38 -7.47 -0.41
CA ALA A 51 -0.63 -7.87 0.54
C ALA A 51 -0.65 -9.39 0.64
N GLU A 52 -0.15 -9.90 1.75
CA GLU A 52 -0.99 -10.67 2.63
C GLU A 52 -0.49 -10.64 4.08
N GLU A 53 -1.27 -11.30 4.91
CA GLU A 53 -0.93 -11.85 6.22
C GLU A 53 -1.42 -10.99 7.42
N PHE A 54 -2.39 -11.53 8.18
CA PHE A 54 -3.11 -10.89 9.31
C PHE A 54 -2.84 -11.55 10.68
N SER A 55 -2.48 -10.81 11.73
CA SER A 55 -1.90 -11.27 13.03
C SER A 55 -0.51 -11.84 12.90
N ASN A 56 0.37 -11.54 13.85
CA ASN A 56 1.68 -12.16 13.91
C ASN A 56 1.67 -13.45 14.77
N GLY A 57 0.52 -13.80 15.37
CA GLY A 57 0.35 -14.92 16.31
C GLY A 57 1.12 -14.78 17.63
N ALA A 58 1.83 -13.66 17.85
CA ALA A 58 2.56 -13.37 19.07
C ALA A 58 1.59 -12.91 20.16
N ILE A 59 1.65 -13.57 21.31
CA ILE A 59 0.79 -13.30 22.46
C ILE A 59 1.66 -12.97 23.67
N ALA A 60 1.31 -11.90 24.37
CA ALA A 60 1.83 -11.60 25.70
C ALA A 60 0.70 -11.36 26.69
N TYR A 61 1.01 -11.57 27.97
CA TYR A 61 0.06 -11.46 29.08
C TYR A 61 0.48 -10.29 29.96
N ALA A 62 -0.41 -9.32 30.11
CA ALA A 62 -0.22 -8.19 31.01
C ALA A 62 -1.00 -8.43 32.29
N TYR A 63 -0.36 -8.17 33.44
CA TYR A 63 -0.96 -8.29 34.76
C TYR A 63 -1.05 -6.91 35.45
N PRO A 64 -1.89 -6.75 36.49
CA PRO A 64 -1.94 -5.52 37.27
C PRO A 64 -0.59 -5.17 37.88
N ILE A 65 -0.19 -3.92 37.73
CA ILE A 65 1.00 -3.34 38.37
C ILE A 65 0.65 -2.01 39.03
N SER A 66 1.52 -1.57 39.94
CA SER A 66 1.35 -0.32 40.69
C SER A 66 2.71 0.25 41.08
N ASN A 67 2.77 1.55 41.34
CA ASN A 67 3.97 2.27 41.79
C ASN A 67 5.12 2.23 40.77
N ILE A 68 4.80 2.25 39.48
CA ILE A 68 5.80 2.38 38.40
C ILE A 68 6.04 3.86 38.12
N THR A 69 7.31 4.24 38.06
CA THR A 69 7.79 5.56 37.66
C THR A 69 8.39 5.44 36.27
N VAL A 70 7.89 6.23 35.32
CA VAL A 70 8.42 6.24 33.94
C VAL A 70 9.75 7.00 33.92
N ASP A 71 10.85 6.30 34.16
CA ASP A 71 12.22 6.86 34.26
C ASP A 71 13.27 6.11 33.44
N GLY A 72 12.88 5.01 32.77
CA GLY A 72 13.77 4.19 31.94
C GLY A 72 14.63 3.26 32.78
N ASP A 73 14.18 2.89 33.98
CA ASP A 73 14.82 1.91 34.86
C ASP A 73 13.88 0.70 35.12
N LEU A 74 14.44 -0.50 35.17
CA LEU A 74 13.67 -1.73 35.39
C LEU A 74 13.51 -2.04 36.90
N SER A 75 14.08 -1.24 37.80
CA SER A 75 14.21 -1.59 39.21
C SER A 75 12.91 -1.62 40.01
N ASP A 76 11.91 -0.82 39.62
CA ASP A 76 10.57 -0.77 40.24
C ASP A 76 9.57 -1.74 39.59
N TRP A 77 9.94 -2.37 38.47
CA TRP A 77 9.13 -3.39 37.82
C TRP A 77 9.08 -4.70 38.63
N PRO A 78 7.89 -5.33 38.77
CA PRO A 78 7.78 -6.60 39.49
C PRO A 78 8.59 -7.71 38.81
N LYS A 79 9.53 -8.32 39.56
CA LYS A 79 10.40 -9.41 39.09
C LYS A 79 9.64 -10.68 38.67
N SER A 80 8.38 -10.81 39.04
CA SER A 80 7.51 -11.94 38.68
C SER A 80 6.90 -11.80 37.29
N LEU A 81 7.02 -10.65 36.63
CA LEU A 81 6.51 -10.47 35.28
C LEU A 81 7.37 -11.23 34.26
N ASN A 82 6.70 -11.81 33.27
CA ASN A 82 7.37 -12.46 32.16
C ASN A 82 8.17 -11.45 31.33
N ALA A 83 9.33 -11.86 30.86
CA ALA A 83 10.08 -11.18 29.81
C ALA A 83 9.71 -11.81 28.47
N TYR A 84 9.16 -11.02 27.56
CA TYR A 84 8.78 -11.47 26.22
C TYR A 84 9.89 -11.12 25.23
N PRO A 85 10.50 -12.11 24.57
CA PRO A 85 11.59 -11.85 23.64
C PRO A 85 11.10 -11.18 22.35
N ILE A 86 11.94 -10.31 21.78
CA ILE A 86 11.75 -9.63 20.49
C ILE A 86 12.85 -10.11 19.56
N GLN A 87 12.51 -11.03 18.66
CA GLN A 87 13.51 -11.82 17.92
C GLN A 87 13.32 -11.81 16.41
N HIS A 88 12.19 -11.31 15.90
CA HIS A 88 11.92 -11.38 14.46
C HIS A 88 12.66 -10.30 13.70
N ARG A 89 13.35 -10.69 12.62
CA ARG A 89 14.18 -9.82 11.79
C ARG A 89 13.64 -9.82 10.36
N PRO A 90 12.71 -8.90 10.04
CA PRO A 90 12.02 -8.91 8.76
C PRO A 90 12.87 -8.36 7.61
N LEU A 91 13.87 -7.51 7.90
CA LEU A 91 14.71 -6.83 6.91
C LEU A 91 16.12 -6.59 7.50
N GLY A 92 17.11 -6.50 6.61
CA GLY A 92 18.50 -6.19 6.96
C GLY A 92 19.45 -7.39 6.91
N ASN A 93 20.73 -7.13 7.16
CA ASN A 93 21.74 -8.18 7.23
C ASN A 93 21.64 -8.96 8.55
N SER A 94 22.16 -10.18 8.57
CA SER A 94 22.24 -10.96 9.81
C SER A 94 23.28 -10.37 10.76
N SER A 95 22.92 -10.28 12.04
CA SER A 95 23.80 -9.78 13.09
C SER A 95 25.13 -10.54 13.20
N ARG A 96 26.22 -9.86 13.59
CA ARG A 96 27.52 -10.50 13.85
C ARG A 96 27.57 -11.29 15.17
N GLY A 97 26.57 -11.16 16.04
CA GLY A 97 26.42 -11.92 17.30
C GLY A 97 25.22 -11.51 18.15
N LYS A 98 25.06 -12.07 19.37
CA LYS A 98 23.96 -11.70 20.31
C LYS A 98 24.09 -10.31 20.92
N ASN A 99 25.32 -9.81 21.05
CA ASN A 99 25.59 -8.46 21.56
C ASN A 99 25.33 -7.36 20.53
N ASP A 100 25.07 -7.76 19.29
CA ASP A 100 24.91 -6.88 18.12
C ASP A 100 23.49 -6.29 18.14
N PHE A 101 22.44 -7.13 18.21
CA PHE A 101 21.06 -6.61 18.29
C PHE A 101 20.04 -7.66 18.78
N GLU A 102 19.59 -7.54 20.03
CA GLU A 102 18.51 -8.32 20.64
C GLU A 102 17.63 -7.46 21.56
N ALA A 103 16.37 -7.83 21.74
CA ALA A 103 15.51 -7.13 22.70
C ALA A 103 14.52 -8.07 23.41
N TYR A 104 14.00 -7.61 24.54
CA TYR A 104 12.85 -8.18 25.21
C TYR A 104 12.03 -7.08 25.87
N PHE A 105 10.78 -7.36 26.23
CA PHE A 105 9.94 -6.41 26.95
C PHE A 105 9.17 -7.05 28.11
N HIS A 106 8.76 -6.21 29.05
CA HIS A 106 7.73 -6.51 30.04
C HIS A 106 6.53 -5.62 29.80
N VAL A 107 5.34 -6.12 30.17
CA VAL A 107 4.09 -5.39 30.04
C VAL A 107 3.22 -5.61 31.27
N GLY A 108 2.56 -4.54 31.72
CA GLY A 108 1.57 -4.58 32.79
C GLY A 108 0.59 -3.43 32.66
N TYR A 109 -0.47 -3.42 33.47
CA TYR A 109 -1.48 -2.37 33.39
C TYR A 109 -1.92 -1.89 34.77
N ASN A 110 -2.49 -0.69 34.83
CA ASN A 110 -3.06 -0.11 36.04
C ASN A 110 -4.45 0.45 35.74
N ILE A 111 -5.48 -0.20 36.30
CA ILE A 111 -6.89 0.18 36.07
C ILE A 111 -7.19 1.56 36.68
N LYS A 112 -6.62 1.88 37.85
CA LYS A 112 -6.89 3.15 38.54
C LYS A 112 -6.36 4.33 37.74
N GLU A 113 -5.18 4.15 37.16
CA GLU A 113 -4.54 5.14 36.32
C GLU A 113 -5.01 5.09 34.86
N LYS A 114 -5.81 4.07 34.50
CA LYS A 114 -6.22 3.79 33.13
C LYS A 114 -5.03 3.80 32.17
N ALA A 115 -3.99 3.07 32.51
CA ALA A 115 -2.77 3.03 31.71
C ALA A 115 -2.23 1.62 31.51
N ILE A 116 -1.62 1.40 30.35
CA ILE A 116 -0.73 0.27 30.11
C ILE A 116 0.71 0.76 30.20
N TYR A 117 1.56 -0.07 30.78
CA TYR A 117 2.97 0.16 30.95
C TYR A 117 3.74 -0.87 30.14
N VAL A 118 4.79 -0.41 29.46
CA VAL A 118 5.73 -1.27 28.76
C VAL A 118 7.15 -0.80 29.06
N ILE A 119 8.04 -1.75 29.31
CA ILE A 119 9.47 -1.50 29.35
C ILE A 119 10.16 -2.48 28.42
N ALA A 120 10.94 -1.96 27.48
CA ALA A 120 11.68 -2.74 26.50
C ALA A 120 13.18 -2.51 26.71
N VAL A 121 13.94 -3.60 26.78
CA VAL A 121 15.39 -3.59 26.93
C VAL A 121 15.99 -4.07 25.62
N VAL A 122 16.77 -3.20 24.99
CA VAL A 122 17.48 -3.45 23.73
C VAL A 122 18.97 -3.56 24.05
N THR A 123 19.56 -4.70 23.73
CA THR A 123 21.01 -4.90 23.76
C THR A 123 21.53 -4.65 22.35
N ASP A 124 22.43 -3.68 22.24
CA ASP A 124 22.95 -3.16 20.99
C ASP A 124 24.35 -2.57 21.26
N ASP A 125 25.37 -2.96 20.49
CA ASP A 125 26.74 -2.49 20.65
C ASP A 125 26.98 -1.09 20.05
N SER A 126 26.03 -0.62 19.26
CA SER A 126 25.94 0.66 18.60
C SER A 126 24.89 1.55 19.28
N HIS A 127 24.96 2.87 19.09
CA HIS A 127 23.83 3.75 19.37
C HIS A 127 23.94 5.04 18.60
N ILE A 128 23.15 5.21 17.55
CA ILE A 128 23.18 6.42 16.73
C ILE A 128 22.03 7.34 17.12
N ILE A 129 22.39 8.60 17.40
CA ILE A 129 21.45 9.67 17.70
C ILE A 129 21.69 10.80 16.71
N ASP A 130 20.68 11.08 15.88
CA ASP A 130 20.67 12.28 15.05
C ASP A 130 20.00 13.43 15.80
N THR A 131 20.73 14.52 15.98
CA THR A 131 20.27 15.74 16.64
C THR A 131 20.09 16.91 15.66
N SER A 132 20.30 16.66 14.37
CA SER A 132 20.13 17.66 13.33
C SER A 132 18.66 18.04 13.16
N SER A 133 18.41 19.22 12.59
CA SER A 133 17.05 19.65 12.22
C SER A 133 16.44 18.82 11.08
N THR A 134 17.23 17.94 10.46
CA THR A 134 16.84 17.01 9.40
C THR A 134 16.80 15.57 9.89
N ALA A 135 16.80 15.36 11.21
CA ALA A 135 16.73 14.05 11.81
C ALA A 135 15.42 13.37 11.39
N GLU A 136 15.55 12.16 10.86
CA GLU A 136 14.46 11.32 10.37
C GLU A 136 14.53 9.93 11.01
N TRP A 137 13.47 9.15 10.86
CA TRP A 137 13.38 7.81 11.46
C TRP A 137 14.50 6.84 11.03
N ASN A 138 15.16 7.07 9.88
CA ASN A 138 16.18 6.19 9.29
C ASN A 138 17.62 6.70 9.46
N THR A 139 17.80 7.82 10.15
CA THR A 139 19.11 8.47 10.38
C THR A 139 19.73 8.09 11.72
N GLN A 140 18.97 7.42 12.58
CA GLN A 140 19.28 7.15 13.97
C GLN A 140 18.56 5.88 14.43
N ASP A 141 18.86 5.44 15.65
CA ASP A 141 18.12 4.34 16.25
C ASP A 141 16.76 4.84 16.74
N ILE A 142 15.72 4.09 16.43
CA ILE A 142 14.35 4.49 16.71
C ILE A 142 13.60 3.34 17.37
N PHE A 143 12.84 3.69 18.40
CA PHE A 143 11.78 2.85 18.92
C PHE A 143 10.44 3.23 18.28
N ASN A 144 9.87 2.31 17.50
CA ASN A 144 8.52 2.44 16.99
C ASN A 144 7.58 1.61 17.86
N PHE A 145 6.60 2.28 18.44
CA PHE A 145 5.57 1.70 19.28
C PHE A 145 4.22 1.78 18.56
N TYR A 146 3.53 0.65 18.45
CA TYR A 146 2.24 0.54 17.80
C TYR A 146 1.17 0.13 18.80
N PHE A 147 0.01 0.78 18.75
CA PHE A 147 -1.04 0.57 19.73
C PHE A 147 -2.44 0.60 19.10
N ASP A 148 -3.23 -0.42 19.39
CA ASP A 148 -4.64 -0.51 19.07
C ASP A 148 -5.42 -1.01 20.30
N GLU A 149 -5.87 -0.08 21.13
CA GLU A 149 -6.73 -0.41 22.27
C GLU A 149 -8.07 -1.03 21.84
N GLN A 150 -8.63 -0.61 20.70
CA GLN A 150 -9.95 -1.06 20.30
C GLN A 150 -9.91 -2.53 19.91
N HIS A 151 -8.84 -2.93 19.21
CA HIS A 151 -8.57 -4.30 18.79
C HIS A 151 -9.83 -4.93 18.21
N SER A 152 -10.36 -4.27 17.18
CA SER A 152 -11.57 -4.67 16.49
C SER A 152 -11.25 -5.77 15.48
N PRO A 153 -12.00 -6.89 15.47
CA PRO A 153 -11.82 -7.95 14.48
C PRO A 153 -12.15 -7.51 13.04
N ASN A 154 -12.68 -6.30 12.87
CA ASN A 154 -13.03 -5.67 11.60
C ASN A 154 -12.01 -4.63 11.12
N GLY A 155 -10.88 -4.46 11.82
CA GLY A 155 -9.81 -3.56 11.40
C GLY A 155 -9.89 -2.13 11.96
N SER A 156 -9.79 -1.94 13.29
CA SER A 156 -9.62 -0.62 13.92
C SER A 156 -8.36 0.13 13.48
N GLY A 157 -8.32 1.45 13.68
CA GLY A 157 -7.11 2.23 13.38
C GLY A 157 -5.98 1.94 14.37
N VAL A 158 -4.73 2.10 13.91
CA VAL A 158 -3.52 1.87 14.72
C VAL A 158 -2.82 3.19 15.00
N ASP A 159 -2.45 3.40 16.26
CA ASP A 159 -1.60 4.51 16.68
C ASP A 159 -0.12 4.13 16.49
N LEU A 160 0.67 5.02 15.87
CA LEU A 160 2.12 4.89 15.73
C LEU A 160 2.81 5.99 16.52
N TYR A 161 3.76 5.63 17.37
CA TYR A 161 4.68 6.54 18.03
C TYR A 161 6.11 6.15 17.65
N GLN A 162 6.80 7.02 16.91
CA GLN A 162 8.21 6.87 16.60
C GLN A 162 9.01 7.78 17.53
N TYR A 163 9.91 7.18 18.30
CA TYR A 163 10.65 7.86 19.34
C TYR A 163 12.16 7.66 19.19
N GLY A 164 12.86 8.79 19.07
CA GLY A 164 14.31 8.93 19.21
C GLY A 164 14.61 10.09 20.17
N LYS A 165 15.87 10.26 20.60
CA LYS A 165 16.22 11.28 21.62
C LYS A 165 15.84 12.71 21.22
N SER A 166 15.99 13.04 19.93
CA SER A 166 15.65 14.36 19.38
C SER A 166 14.58 14.28 18.30
N TYR A 167 13.89 13.14 18.18
CA TYR A 167 12.92 12.87 17.13
C TYR A 167 11.64 12.28 17.73
N LYS A 168 10.50 12.89 17.41
CA LYS A 168 9.17 12.41 17.77
C LYS A 168 8.27 12.54 16.57
N HIS A 169 7.71 11.43 16.12
CA HIS A 169 6.73 11.41 15.04
C HIS A 169 5.56 10.47 15.37
N THR A 170 4.37 10.83 14.90
CA THR A 170 3.17 10.00 14.99
C THR A 170 2.43 10.06 13.65
N ASN A 171 1.66 9.04 13.32
CA ASN A 171 0.91 9.01 12.07
C ASN A 171 -0.18 10.10 12.04
N ASP A 172 -0.44 10.66 10.86
CA ASP A 172 -1.55 11.60 10.66
C ASP A 172 -2.87 10.86 10.84
N GLN A 173 -3.56 11.14 11.94
CA GLN A 173 -4.84 10.48 12.22
C GLN A 173 -6.02 11.13 11.51
N SER A 174 -5.86 12.31 10.89
CA SER A 174 -6.93 12.97 10.13
C SER A 174 -7.38 12.13 8.93
N VAL A 175 -6.45 11.33 8.39
CA VAL A 175 -6.63 10.39 7.28
C VAL A 175 -6.99 8.98 7.74
N SER A 176 -7.11 8.72 9.06
CA SER A 176 -7.51 7.40 9.56
C SER A 176 -8.89 6.99 9.05
N TRP A 177 -9.02 5.73 8.66
CA TRP A 177 -10.29 5.12 8.28
C TRP A 177 -11.20 4.87 9.50
N ASP A 178 -10.62 4.90 10.70
CA ASP A 178 -11.31 4.77 11.97
C ASP A 178 -11.53 6.18 12.55
N PRO A 179 -12.77 6.68 12.55
CA PRO A 179 -13.07 8.02 13.03
C PRO A 179 -12.73 8.23 14.52
N SER A 180 -12.62 7.17 15.31
CA SER A 180 -12.26 7.26 16.73
C SER A 180 -10.79 7.69 16.93
N LYS A 181 -9.92 7.36 15.97
CA LYS A 181 -8.47 7.62 16.09
C LYS A 181 -8.04 9.03 15.73
N LYS A 182 -8.95 9.88 15.21
CA LYS A 182 -8.69 11.26 14.76
C LYS A 182 -8.12 12.22 15.83
N MET A 183 -7.96 11.78 17.08
CA MET A 183 -7.47 12.59 18.20
C MET A 183 -6.20 12.04 18.88
N THR A 184 -5.56 10.99 18.35
CA THR A 184 -4.33 10.48 18.96
C THR A 184 -3.17 11.46 18.76
N ASN A 185 -2.50 11.81 19.85
CA ASN A 185 -1.31 12.66 19.85
C ASN A 185 -0.33 12.21 20.95
N TRP A 186 0.78 12.93 21.08
CA TRP A 186 1.79 12.66 22.11
C TRP A 186 1.33 12.89 23.56
N ASP A 187 0.15 13.49 23.80
CA ASP A 187 -0.40 13.63 25.16
C ASP A 187 -0.93 12.29 25.69
N ASN A 188 -1.09 11.27 24.84
CA ASN A 188 -1.57 9.95 25.20
C ASN A 188 -0.47 8.99 25.66
N ILE A 189 0.81 9.37 25.55
CA ILE A 189 1.94 8.53 25.91
C ILE A 189 3.03 9.32 26.63
N ASP A 190 3.42 8.85 27.81
CA ASP A 190 4.67 9.24 28.44
C ASP A 190 5.73 8.22 28.02
N ILE A 191 6.84 8.69 27.43
CA ILE A 191 7.93 7.82 26.97
C ILE A 191 9.29 8.42 27.34
N VAL A 192 10.17 7.57 27.85
CA VAL A 192 11.55 7.92 28.18
C VAL A 192 12.48 6.79 27.74
N HIS A 193 13.77 7.09 27.62
CA HIS A 193 14.77 6.04 27.51
C HIS A 193 16.02 6.39 28.31
N SER A 194 16.71 5.35 28.78
CA SER A 194 18.04 5.45 29.37
C SER A 194 18.99 4.48 28.68
N ARG A 195 20.30 4.74 28.71
CA ARG A 195 21.31 3.80 28.20
C ARG A 195 22.39 3.56 29.24
N LYS A 196 22.70 2.28 29.51
CA LYS A 196 23.75 1.83 30.43
C LYS A 196 24.61 0.78 29.71
N GLY A 197 25.83 1.16 29.32
CA GLY A 197 26.69 0.30 28.50
C GLY A 197 26.07 0.05 27.12
N ASN A 198 25.93 -1.22 26.74
CA ASN A 198 25.31 -1.65 25.49
C ASN A 198 23.80 -1.91 25.62
N LYS A 199 23.15 -1.47 26.71
CA LYS A 199 21.71 -1.65 26.91
C LYS A 199 20.99 -0.32 26.89
N THR A 200 20.02 -0.19 26.00
CA THR A 200 19.04 0.90 25.96
C THR A 200 17.72 0.40 26.53
N ILE A 201 17.16 1.11 27.49
CA ILE A 201 15.89 0.79 28.13
C ILE A 201 14.89 1.86 27.71
N TYR A 202 13.87 1.46 26.96
CA TYR A 202 12.73 2.30 26.63
C TYR A 202 11.59 1.97 27.58
N GLU A 203 11.00 2.98 28.20
CA GLU A 203 9.86 2.80 29.09
C GLU A 203 8.74 3.74 28.68
N CYS A 204 7.53 3.19 28.56
CA CYS A 204 6.35 3.96 28.21
C CYS A 204 5.15 3.64 29.09
N LYS A 205 4.35 4.69 29.29
CA LYS A 205 3.02 4.65 29.89
C LYS A 205 2.04 5.22 28.87
N VAL A 206 1.12 4.39 28.42
CA VAL A 206 0.10 4.77 27.43
C VAL A 206 -1.24 4.88 28.12
N LYS A 207 -1.92 6.01 27.95
CA LYS A 207 -3.27 6.24 28.47
C LYS A 207 -4.27 5.38 27.70
N MET A 208 -5.22 4.82 28.44
CA MET A 208 -6.35 4.03 27.92
C MET A 208 -7.63 4.86 28.02
N GLU A 209 -8.47 4.80 26.99
CA GLU A 209 -9.59 5.74 26.79
C GLU A 209 -10.79 5.46 27.72
N GLN A 210 -10.99 4.21 28.18
CA GLN A 210 -12.19 3.80 28.92
C GLN A 210 -11.90 2.96 30.16
N GLN A 211 -12.94 2.68 30.97
CA GLN A 211 -12.83 1.68 32.04
C GLN A 211 -12.55 0.31 31.40
N VAL A 212 -11.31 -0.16 31.57
CA VAL A 212 -10.90 -1.48 31.10
C VAL A 212 -11.60 -2.53 31.93
N ALA A 213 -12.64 -3.12 31.37
CA ALA A 213 -13.26 -4.30 31.92
C ALA A 213 -12.47 -5.52 31.43
N LEU A 214 -12.11 -6.40 32.36
CA LEU A 214 -11.23 -7.54 32.13
C LEU A 214 -12.02 -8.84 31.97
N PRO A 215 -11.42 -9.87 31.36
CA PRO A 215 -10.24 -9.80 30.51
C PRO A 215 -10.53 -9.06 29.19
N LYS A 216 -9.48 -8.62 28.50
CA LYS A 216 -9.55 -7.94 27.19
C LYS A 216 -8.27 -8.23 26.42
N THR A 217 -8.37 -8.37 25.10
CA THR A 217 -7.22 -8.33 24.19
C THR A 217 -7.08 -6.93 23.61
N ILE A 218 -5.84 -6.45 23.51
CA ILE A 218 -5.49 -5.23 22.77
C ILE A 218 -4.38 -5.55 21.77
N GLY A 219 -4.30 -4.76 20.70
CA GLY A 219 -3.21 -4.84 19.74
C GLY A 219 -2.03 -3.99 20.20
N MET A 220 -0.83 -4.57 20.25
CA MET A 220 0.40 -3.83 20.55
C MET A 220 1.58 -4.46 19.83
N ASP A 221 2.52 -3.66 19.37
CA ASP A 221 3.73 -4.20 18.74
C ASP A 221 4.87 -3.19 18.75
N PHE A 222 6.06 -3.67 18.40
CA PHE A 222 7.32 -2.95 18.50
C PHE A 222 8.16 -3.17 17.24
N VAL A 223 8.81 -2.10 16.77
CA VAL A 223 9.90 -2.18 15.80
C VAL A 223 11.05 -1.32 16.31
N PHE A 224 12.19 -1.95 16.55
CA PHE A 224 13.44 -1.24 16.82
C PHE A 224 14.23 -1.17 15.53
N VAL A 225 14.64 0.05 15.18
CA VAL A 225 15.55 0.33 14.07
C VAL A 225 16.92 0.57 14.67
N ASP A 226 17.91 -0.15 14.16
CA ASP A 226 19.32 0.01 14.51
C ASP A 226 20.08 0.53 13.28
N LYS A 227 20.82 1.63 13.49
CA LYS A 227 21.61 2.28 12.47
C LYS A 227 23.09 2.01 12.70
N ASP A 228 23.69 1.20 11.83
CA ASP A 228 25.12 0.94 11.89
C ASP A 228 25.95 1.86 10.98
N THR A 229 27.05 2.40 11.54
CA THR A 229 28.09 3.09 10.75
C THR A 229 29.22 2.15 10.30
N ASN A 230 29.30 0.94 10.86
CA ASN A 230 30.41 -0.02 10.64
C ASN A 230 30.12 -1.08 9.57
N ASP A 231 29.00 -0.97 8.89
CA ASP A 231 28.64 -1.86 7.80
C ASP A 231 29.23 -1.40 6.47
N ARG A 232 29.65 -2.38 5.64
CA ARG A 232 30.24 -2.13 4.30
C ARG A 232 29.33 -1.32 3.39
N LYS A 233 28.03 -1.24 3.71
CA LYS A 233 27.06 -0.28 3.19
C LYS A 233 26.22 0.19 4.40
N PRO A 234 26.07 1.49 4.67
CA PRO A 234 25.17 1.94 5.74
C PRO A 234 23.75 1.43 5.46
N SER A 235 23.28 0.48 6.26
CA SER A 235 21.93 -0.08 6.20
C SER A 235 21.30 -0.05 7.58
N ASN A 236 19.97 -0.02 7.61
CA ASN A 236 19.23 -0.12 8.86
C ASN A 236 18.93 -1.60 9.12
N SER A 237 19.18 -2.04 10.35
CA SER A 237 18.79 -3.34 10.87
C SER A 237 17.47 -3.20 11.66
N TYR A 238 16.65 -4.26 11.67
CA TYR A 238 15.33 -4.23 12.31
C TYR A 238 15.11 -5.46 13.17
N ILE A 239 14.63 -5.26 14.40
CA ILE A 239 14.04 -6.31 15.22
C ILE A 239 12.61 -5.95 15.60
N THR A 240 11.75 -6.96 15.60
CA THR A 240 10.30 -6.83 15.73
C THR A 240 9.77 -7.91 16.64
N TRP A 241 8.70 -7.61 17.39
CA TRP A 241 8.05 -8.62 18.23
C TRP A 241 7.10 -9.48 17.40
N GLY A 242 6.27 -8.83 16.57
CA GLY A 242 5.56 -9.50 15.50
C GLY A 242 6.38 -9.72 14.25
N ASN A 243 6.15 -10.85 13.56
CA ASN A 243 6.83 -11.23 12.31
C ASN A 243 6.55 -10.32 11.09
N LYS A 244 5.62 -9.35 11.17
CA LYS A 244 5.19 -8.51 10.01
C LYS A 244 5.59 -7.04 10.09
N LEU A 245 5.75 -6.44 8.91
CA LEU A 245 5.99 -5.00 8.70
C LEU A 245 4.69 -4.22 8.43
N GLY A 246 4.77 -2.88 8.33
CA GLY A 246 3.61 -2.04 8.00
C GLY A 246 2.52 -2.09 9.07
N LYS A 247 2.95 -2.13 10.34
CA LYS A 247 2.09 -2.34 11.51
C LYS A 247 1.05 -1.24 11.74
N SER A 248 1.29 -0.02 11.25
CA SER A 248 0.35 1.10 11.28
C SER A 248 -0.77 1.01 10.23
N SER A 249 -0.60 0.16 9.20
CA SER A 249 -1.56 0.05 8.09
C SER A 249 -2.68 -0.94 8.39
N PHE A 250 -2.44 -1.94 9.23
CA PHE A 250 -3.44 -2.96 9.59
C PHE A 250 -3.31 -3.36 11.06
N PRO A 251 -4.36 -3.23 11.88
CA PRO A 251 -4.31 -3.62 13.29
C PRO A 251 -4.10 -5.11 13.46
N ALA A 252 -4.53 -5.90 12.48
CA ALA A 252 -4.22 -7.29 12.44
C ALA A 252 -2.70 -7.51 12.42
N ARG A 253 -1.82 -6.63 11.93
CA ARG A 253 -0.37 -6.91 11.95
C ARG A 253 0.31 -6.75 13.32
N LEU A 254 -0.44 -6.39 14.35
CA LEU A 254 0.05 -6.26 15.72
C LEU A 254 0.05 -7.61 16.44
N GLY A 255 0.78 -7.67 17.56
CA GLY A 255 0.67 -8.78 18.50
C GLY A 255 -0.47 -8.55 19.48
N ASP A 256 -0.89 -9.63 20.13
CA ASP A 256 -2.02 -9.63 21.04
C ASP A 256 -1.52 -9.54 22.49
N ILE A 257 -1.94 -8.49 23.19
CA ILE A 257 -1.71 -8.36 24.63
C ILE A 257 -3.01 -8.71 25.34
N ILE A 258 -3.01 -9.81 26.08
CA ILE A 258 -4.15 -10.24 26.89
C ILE A 258 -4.01 -9.63 28.28
N LEU A 259 -4.94 -8.74 28.63
CA LEU A 259 -5.02 -8.14 29.97
C LEU A 259 -5.68 -9.15 30.93
N MET A 260 -4.86 -9.70 31.82
CA MET A 260 -5.19 -10.76 32.77
C MET A 260 -5.62 -10.20 34.12
N ASP A 261 -6.62 -10.80 34.77
CA ASP A 261 -6.78 -10.64 36.22
C ASP A 261 -5.77 -11.55 36.96
N THR A 262 -5.30 -11.13 38.13
CA THR A 262 -4.35 -11.84 39.00
C THR A 262 -4.74 -13.28 39.34
N GLN A 263 -6.04 -13.60 39.32
CA GLN A 263 -6.54 -14.95 39.61
C GLN A 263 -6.70 -15.82 38.36
N MET A 264 -6.57 -15.23 37.16
CA MET A 264 -6.77 -15.97 35.93
C MET A 264 -5.64 -16.96 35.69
N LYS A 265 -6.03 -18.17 35.33
CA LYS A 265 -5.14 -19.25 34.93
C LYS A 265 -5.19 -19.43 33.43
N THR A 266 -4.15 -19.99 32.87
CA THR A 266 -4.05 -20.33 31.46
C THR A 266 -4.10 -21.85 31.27
N GLY A 267 -4.43 -22.27 30.06
CA GLY A 267 -4.33 -23.66 29.62
C GLY A 267 -3.90 -23.70 28.16
N VAL A 268 -3.15 -24.74 27.80
CA VAL A 268 -2.74 -24.98 26.42
C VAL A 268 -3.84 -25.72 25.69
N VAL A 269 -4.21 -25.23 24.50
CA VAL A 269 -5.12 -25.88 23.57
C VAL A 269 -4.40 -26.16 22.26
N GLU A 270 -4.57 -27.38 21.76
CA GLU A 270 -4.06 -27.85 20.49
C GLU A 270 -5.23 -28.17 19.57
N GLY A 271 -5.09 -27.93 18.27
CA GLY A 271 -6.08 -28.36 17.30
C GLY A 271 -5.52 -28.47 15.90
N ARG A 272 -6.39 -28.84 14.97
CA ARG A 272 -6.02 -29.00 13.57
C ARG A 272 -7.17 -28.64 12.63
N LEU A 273 -6.81 -28.13 11.47
CA LEU A 273 -7.67 -27.93 10.32
C LEU A 273 -7.61 -29.14 9.38
N SER A 274 -8.72 -29.46 8.72
CA SER A 274 -8.77 -30.49 7.69
C SER A 274 -9.66 -30.04 6.53
N TRP A 275 -9.30 -30.38 5.30
CA TRP A 275 -10.16 -30.17 4.15
C TRP A 275 -11.22 -31.26 4.01
N LYS A 276 -12.48 -30.91 3.71
CA LYS A 276 -13.53 -31.94 3.49
C LYS A 276 -13.37 -32.68 2.16
N GLN A 277 -12.75 -32.05 1.15
CA GLN A 277 -12.50 -32.66 -0.15
C GLN A 277 -11.00 -32.95 -0.29
N ASN A 278 -10.65 -34.12 -0.83
CA ASN A 278 -9.26 -34.47 -1.12
C ASN A 278 -8.76 -33.58 -2.28
N ASN A 279 -7.98 -32.53 -1.99
CA ASN A 279 -6.92 -31.94 -2.85
C ASN A 279 -6.49 -30.50 -2.50
N GLU A 280 -6.48 -30.08 -1.24
CA GLU A 280 -6.13 -28.69 -0.90
C GLU A 280 -4.88 -28.65 0.00
N LYS A 281 -3.79 -28.06 -0.53
CA LYS A 281 -2.40 -28.18 -0.03
C LYS A 281 -2.01 -27.12 1.00
N SER A 282 -2.79 -26.03 1.09
CA SER A 282 -2.56 -24.91 2.02
C SER A 282 -3.72 -24.76 2.99
N TYR A 283 -3.45 -24.17 4.15
CA TYR A 283 -4.44 -23.91 5.19
C TYR A 283 -4.62 -22.40 5.38
N PRO A 284 -5.80 -21.94 5.87
CA PRO A 284 -5.94 -20.60 6.41
C PRO A 284 -4.79 -20.31 7.37
N GLU A 285 -4.06 -19.22 7.14
CA GLU A 285 -2.90 -18.85 7.95
C GLU A 285 -3.28 -18.64 9.43
N TYR A 286 -4.53 -18.23 9.69
CA TYR A 286 -5.02 -18.01 11.04
C TYR A 286 -6.42 -18.59 11.27
N ILE A 287 -6.63 -18.97 12.53
CA ILE A 287 -7.94 -19.13 13.14
C ILE A 287 -8.13 -18.09 14.23
N ARG A 288 -9.38 -17.82 14.56
CA ARG A 288 -9.75 -16.90 15.64
C ARG A 288 -10.35 -17.67 16.80
N TYR A 289 -9.87 -17.38 18.00
CA TYR A 289 -10.50 -17.79 19.25
C TYR A 289 -11.20 -16.58 19.85
N THR A 290 -12.48 -16.70 20.16
CA THR A 290 -13.28 -15.65 20.80
C THR A 290 -13.93 -16.22 22.05
N SER A 291 -13.73 -15.61 23.22
CA SER A 291 -14.35 -16.07 24.45
C SER A 291 -15.87 -15.95 24.36
N GLU A 292 -16.61 -17.03 24.66
CA GLU A 292 -18.09 -17.01 24.67
C GLU A 292 -18.63 -16.06 25.74
N LYS A 293 -17.90 -15.92 26.86
CA LYS A 293 -18.30 -15.05 27.97
C LYS A 293 -17.91 -13.60 27.75
N THR A 294 -16.74 -13.36 27.15
CA THR A 294 -16.15 -12.03 27.04
C THR A 294 -15.65 -11.80 25.62
N PRO A 295 -16.50 -11.40 24.64
CA PRO A 295 -16.13 -11.35 23.23
C PRO A 295 -14.96 -10.42 22.88
N ARG A 296 -14.61 -9.46 23.75
CA ARG A 296 -13.41 -8.61 23.64
C ARG A 296 -12.11 -9.33 24.04
N LEU A 297 -12.20 -10.53 24.60
CA LEU A 297 -11.10 -11.47 24.74
C LEU A 297 -11.16 -12.39 23.52
N TRP A 298 -10.40 -12.01 22.51
CA TRP A 298 -10.22 -12.80 21.30
C TRP A 298 -8.76 -12.71 20.84
N THR A 299 -8.31 -13.68 20.07
CA THR A 299 -6.96 -13.67 19.49
C THR A 299 -6.95 -14.42 18.16
N GLN A 300 -5.98 -14.13 17.31
CA GLN A 300 -5.69 -14.90 16.11
C GLN A 300 -4.47 -15.81 16.33
N ILE A 301 -4.61 -17.08 15.96
CA ILE A 301 -3.59 -18.10 16.18
C ILE A 301 -3.08 -18.57 14.83
N LEU A 302 -1.75 -18.58 14.69
CA LEU A 302 -1.07 -19.06 13.50
C LEU A 302 -1.32 -20.57 13.32
N VAL A 303 -1.65 -20.95 12.10
CA VAL A 303 -1.81 -22.33 11.67
C VAL A 303 -0.56 -22.73 10.89
N ASP A 304 0.05 -23.84 11.27
CA ASP A 304 1.23 -24.34 10.57
C ASP A 304 0.88 -24.98 9.20
N SER A 305 1.91 -25.31 8.41
CA SER A 305 1.74 -25.90 7.09
C SER A 305 1.06 -27.29 7.09
N THR A 306 0.89 -27.92 8.26
CA THR A 306 0.17 -29.19 8.45
C THR A 306 -1.27 -29.00 8.92
N GLY A 307 -1.72 -27.74 8.99
CA GLY A 307 -3.02 -27.34 9.50
C GLY A 307 -3.11 -27.40 11.02
N ALA A 308 -2.03 -27.72 11.73
CA ALA A 308 -2.04 -27.79 13.18
C ALA A 308 -1.79 -26.41 13.79
N TYR A 309 -2.29 -26.23 15.00
CA TYR A 309 -2.10 -25.02 15.77
C TYR A 309 -2.09 -25.38 17.25
N ASN A 310 -1.38 -24.59 18.03
CA ASN A 310 -1.41 -24.68 19.49
C ASN A 310 -1.25 -23.28 20.07
N VAL A 311 -1.91 -23.05 21.19
CA VAL A 311 -1.84 -21.76 21.88
C VAL A 311 -2.11 -21.96 23.36
N GLU A 312 -1.48 -21.15 24.19
CA GLU A 312 -1.86 -20.97 25.59
C GLU A 312 -2.90 -19.84 25.66
N LEU A 313 -4.01 -20.03 26.37
CA LEU A 313 -5.04 -19.01 26.55
C LEU A 313 -5.62 -19.04 27.96
N PRO A 314 -6.29 -17.97 28.42
CA PRO A 314 -6.99 -18.00 29.69
C PRO A 314 -8.04 -19.13 29.75
N VAL A 315 -8.15 -19.80 30.88
CA VAL A 315 -9.17 -20.84 31.13
C VAL A 315 -10.56 -20.28 30.85
N GLY A 316 -11.35 -21.03 30.09
CA GLY A 316 -12.68 -20.59 29.66
C GLY A 316 -13.20 -21.33 28.45
N LYS A 317 -14.40 -20.95 27.99
CA LYS A 317 -14.98 -21.46 26.74
C LYS A 317 -14.75 -20.47 25.61
N TYR A 318 -14.35 -20.99 24.46
CA TYR A 318 -14.02 -20.23 23.27
C TYR A 318 -14.73 -20.79 22.05
N GLN A 319 -15.25 -19.87 21.23
CA GLN A 319 -15.63 -20.13 19.86
C GLN A 319 -14.39 -20.06 18.97
N ILE A 320 -14.20 -21.09 18.14
CA ILE A 320 -13.16 -21.19 17.12
C ILE A 320 -13.81 -20.89 15.78
N SER A 321 -13.30 -19.91 15.05
CA SER A 321 -13.76 -19.55 13.71
C SER A 321 -12.59 -19.29 12.77
N TYR A 322 -12.86 -19.24 11.46
CA TYR A 322 -11.85 -18.77 10.51
C TYR A 322 -11.58 -17.27 10.71
N ALA A 323 -10.32 -16.88 10.58
CA ALA A 323 -9.88 -15.48 10.66
C ALA A 323 -9.84 -14.79 9.29
N THR A 324 -9.72 -15.59 8.24
CA THR A 324 -9.75 -15.17 6.84
C THR A 324 -10.93 -15.84 6.14
N GLN A 325 -11.28 -15.32 4.97
CA GLN A 325 -12.32 -15.86 4.12
C GLN A 325 -11.75 -16.46 2.83
N THR A 326 -10.43 -16.42 2.65
CA THR A 326 -9.70 -16.98 1.52
C THR A 326 -8.44 -17.72 2.00
N VAL A 327 -7.95 -18.66 1.18
CA VAL A 327 -6.70 -19.40 1.38
C VAL A 327 -5.89 -19.29 0.10
N LYS A 328 -4.63 -18.84 0.18
CA LYS A 328 -3.71 -18.89 -0.96
C LYS A 328 -3.14 -20.30 -1.13
N ASN A 329 -3.15 -20.79 -2.37
CA ASN A 329 -2.56 -22.06 -2.76
C ASN A 329 -1.77 -21.84 -4.05
N ASN A 330 -0.45 -21.62 -3.92
CA ASN A 330 0.39 -21.08 -5.00
C ASN A 330 -0.21 -19.76 -5.52
N ASP A 331 -0.47 -19.65 -6.83
CA ASP A 331 -1.03 -18.46 -7.47
C ASP A 331 -2.58 -18.42 -7.41
N GLU A 332 -3.23 -19.45 -6.86
CA GLU A 332 -4.69 -19.50 -6.75
C GLU A 332 -5.17 -19.03 -5.37
N VAL A 333 -6.21 -18.19 -5.37
CA VAL A 333 -6.92 -17.78 -4.16
C VAL A 333 -8.21 -18.59 -4.04
N ILE A 334 -8.27 -19.48 -3.06
CA ILE A 334 -9.43 -20.32 -2.78
C ILE A 334 -10.34 -19.62 -1.79
N ARG A 335 -11.60 -19.44 -2.18
CA ARG A 335 -12.64 -18.91 -1.29
C ARG A 335 -13.11 -20.01 -0.34
N ILE A 336 -13.26 -19.71 0.95
CA ILE A 336 -13.73 -20.69 1.93
C ILE A 336 -15.05 -20.28 2.60
N ASP A 337 -15.85 -21.28 2.97
CA ASP A 337 -17.04 -21.10 3.78
C ASP A 337 -16.64 -20.86 5.24
N THR A 338 -16.96 -19.66 5.72
CA THR A 338 -16.60 -19.20 7.07
C THR A 338 -17.74 -19.32 8.08
N GLN A 339 -18.88 -19.92 7.70
CA GLN A 339 -20.02 -20.10 8.61
C GLN A 339 -19.75 -21.14 9.70
N GLU A 340 -18.86 -22.11 9.43
CA GLU A 340 -18.50 -23.14 10.41
C GLU A 340 -17.72 -22.55 11.59
N HIS A 341 -18.15 -22.90 12.80
CA HIS A 341 -17.45 -22.62 14.04
C HIS A 341 -17.56 -23.81 15.00
N LYS A 342 -16.60 -23.92 15.92
CA LYS A 342 -16.59 -24.93 16.99
C LYS A 342 -16.45 -24.25 18.34
N ILE A 343 -16.73 -25.01 19.40
CA ILE A 343 -16.51 -24.55 20.77
C ILE A 343 -15.50 -25.49 21.44
N VAL A 344 -14.57 -24.93 22.19
CA VAL A 344 -13.65 -25.66 23.06
C VAL A 344 -13.65 -25.05 24.46
N ALA A 345 -13.61 -25.90 25.47
CA ALA A 345 -13.40 -25.50 26.86
C ALA A 345 -11.94 -25.75 27.23
N ILE A 346 -11.23 -24.68 27.58
CA ILE A 346 -9.82 -24.71 28.01
C ILE A 346 -9.80 -24.81 29.53
N GLN A 347 -9.11 -25.82 30.07
CA GLN A 347 -8.88 -26.05 31.49
C GLN A 347 -7.39 -25.98 31.82
N GLU A 348 -7.06 -25.55 33.04
CA GLU A 348 -5.69 -25.49 33.56
C GLU A 348 -5.12 -26.91 33.70
N ASN A 349 -3.82 -27.08 33.43
CA ASN A 349 -3.07 -28.33 33.65
C ASN A 349 -3.67 -29.57 32.97
N GLN A 350 -4.46 -29.38 31.92
CA GLN A 350 -5.01 -30.45 31.09
C GLN A 350 -4.56 -30.29 29.63
N LYS A 351 -4.47 -31.40 28.92
CA LYS A 351 -4.33 -31.38 27.47
C LYS A 351 -5.69 -31.04 26.85
N ASN A 352 -5.89 -29.79 26.44
CA ASN A 352 -7.12 -29.37 25.79
C ASN A 352 -6.98 -29.62 24.28
N ILE A 353 -7.89 -30.41 23.70
CA ILE A 353 -7.92 -30.66 22.26
C ILE A 353 -9.16 -29.98 21.67
N ALA A 354 -8.92 -29.03 20.78
CA ALA A 354 -9.97 -28.39 20.02
C ALA A 354 -10.55 -29.37 18.97
N PRO A 355 -11.87 -29.34 18.73
CA PRO A 355 -12.47 -30.10 17.63
C PRO A 355 -11.85 -29.69 16.28
N THR A 356 -11.62 -30.67 15.40
CA THR A 356 -11.15 -30.41 14.04
C THR A 356 -12.13 -29.50 13.30
N MET A 357 -11.62 -28.42 12.73
CA MET A 357 -12.37 -27.51 11.87
C MET A 357 -12.26 -27.98 10.42
N ALA A 358 -13.40 -28.20 9.79
CA ALA A 358 -13.45 -28.75 8.44
C ALA A 358 -13.62 -27.63 7.40
N ILE A 359 -12.60 -27.43 6.57
CA ILE A 359 -12.60 -26.37 5.56
C ILE A 359 -13.39 -26.83 4.34
N ASN A 360 -14.28 -25.96 3.87
CA ASN A 360 -15.05 -26.12 2.64
C ASN A 360 -14.71 -24.98 1.71
N SER A 361 -14.27 -25.30 0.50
CA SER A 361 -14.13 -24.32 -0.57
C SER A 361 -15.52 -23.90 -1.09
N ILE A 362 -15.67 -22.61 -1.36
CA ILE A 362 -16.83 -22.06 -2.07
C ILE A 362 -16.49 -22.10 -3.55
N LYS A 363 -17.34 -22.76 -4.33
CA LYS A 363 -17.18 -22.82 -5.78
C LYS A 363 -17.27 -21.42 -6.38
N ALA A 364 -16.37 -21.11 -7.31
CA ALA A 364 -16.44 -19.89 -8.11
C ALA A 364 -17.83 -19.75 -8.78
N PRO A 365 -18.42 -18.55 -8.77
CA PRO A 365 -19.67 -18.30 -9.48
C PRO A 365 -19.50 -18.58 -10.97
N ASP A 366 -20.59 -19.03 -11.60
CA ASP A 366 -20.64 -19.27 -13.04
C ASP A 366 -21.83 -18.53 -13.66
N LEU A 367 -21.77 -17.20 -13.64
CA LEU A 367 -22.83 -16.34 -14.21
C LEU A 367 -22.47 -15.74 -15.57
N ILE A 368 -21.25 -15.98 -16.07
CA ILE A 368 -20.81 -15.47 -17.37
C ILE A 368 -21.60 -16.20 -18.47
N PRO A 369 -22.36 -15.50 -19.33
CA PRO A 369 -23.11 -16.12 -20.42
C PRO A 369 -22.18 -16.51 -21.58
N LYS A 370 -22.68 -17.34 -22.50
CA LYS A 370 -21.97 -17.67 -23.76
C LYS A 370 -21.75 -16.44 -24.66
N LYS A 371 -22.62 -15.43 -24.57
CA LYS A 371 -22.51 -14.17 -25.29
C LYS A 371 -22.77 -13.03 -24.32
N GLY A 372 -21.96 -11.99 -24.37
CA GLY A 372 -22.07 -10.83 -23.49
C GLY A 372 -23.47 -10.20 -23.50
N VAL A 373 -23.95 -9.80 -22.33
CA VAL A 373 -25.32 -9.27 -22.16
C VAL A 373 -25.52 -7.87 -22.75
N LEU A 374 -24.46 -7.11 -22.98
CA LEU A 374 -24.53 -5.72 -23.46
C LEU A 374 -24.91 -5.62 -24.94
N HIS A 375 -24.69 -6.70 -25.72
CA HIS A 375 -25.07 -6.76 -27.13
C HIS A 375 -26.58 -6.56 -27.35
N ASN A 376 -27.42 -7.04 -26.43
CA ASN A 376 -28.89 -6.97 -26.50
C ASN A 376 -29.45 -6.34 -25.21
N PHE A 377 -28.94 -5.18 -24.82
CA PHE A 377 -29.25 -4.57 -23.54
C PHE A 377 -30.72 -4.11 -23.42
N ASP A 378 -31.44 -4.65 -22.44
CA ASP A 378 -32.79 -4.29 -22.05
C ASP A 378 -32.95 -4.21 -20.51
N LYS A 379 -34.17 -3.95 -20.02
CA LYS A 379 -34.46 -3.87 -18.58
C LYS A 379 -34.18 -5.19 -17.84
N LYS A 380 -34.41 -6.36 -18.43
CA LYS A 380 -34.11 -7.67 -17.82
C LYS A 380 -32.61 -7.88 -17.66
N ASN A 381 -31.78 -7.31 -18.53
CA ASN A 381 -30.32 -7.36 -18.37
C ASN A 381 -29.85 -6.64 -17.09
N THR A 382 -30.56 -5.61 -16.63
CA THR A 382 -30.18 -4.87 -15.41
C THR A 382 -30.25 -5.72 -14.14
N GLU A 383 -31.23 -6.63 -14.03
CA GLU A 383 -31.34 -7.58 -12.92
C GLU A 383 -30.23 -8.64 -12.96
N ALA A 384 -29.85 -9.09 -14.17
CA ALA A 384 -28.75 -10.02 -14.37
C ALA A 384 -27.41 -9.37 -13.99
N ILE A 385 -27.19 -8.11 -14.37
CA ILE A 385 -26.02 -7.32 -13.98
C ILE A 385 -25.95 -7.13 -12.47
N ASP A 386 -27.08 -6.79 -11.84
CA ASP A 386 -27.14 -6.66 -10.38
C ASP A 386 -26.76 -7.95 -9.65
N ARG A 387 -27.26 -9.09 -10.15
CA ARG A 387 -26.94 -10.40 -9.60
C ARG A 387 -25.45 -10.71 -9.80
N PHE A 388 -24.95 -10.48 -11.00
CA PHE A 388 -23.54 -10.68 -11.35
C PHE A 388 -22.64 -9.88 -10.41
N ILE A 389 -22.81 -8.55 -10.33
CA ILE A 389 -21.97 -7.70 -9.50
C ILE A 389 -22.05 -8.12 -8.04
N LYS A 390 -23.24 -8.31 -7.46
CA LYS A 390 -23.36 -8.72 -6.04
C LYS A 390 -22.66 -10.05 -5.76
N THR A 391 -22.87 -11.05 -6.62
CA THR A 391 -22.29 -12.39 -6.44
C THR A 391 -20.77 -12.36 -6.55
N TYR A 392 -20.20 -11.71 -7.57
CA TYR A 392 -18.75 -11.65 -7.73
C TYR A 392 -18.09 -10.67 -6.75
N GLN A 393 -18.77 -9.58 -6.36
CA GLN A 393 -18.33 -8.68 -5.30
C GLN A 393 -18.18 -9.43 -3.97
N GLU A 394 -19.17 -10.23 -3.59
CA GLU A 394 -19.13 -11.06 -2.39
C GLU A 394 -18.03 -12.13 -2.49
N TYR A 395 -17.94 -12.81 -3.64
CA TYR A 395 -16.94 -13.85 -3.85
C TYR A 395 -15.50 -13.32 -3.77
N TYR A 396 -15.20 -12.17 -4.41
CA TYR A 396 -13.87 -11.55 -4.41
C TYR A 396 -13.60 -10.57 -3.27
N GLN A 397 -14.53 -10.43 -2.32
CA GLN A 397 -14.37 -9.55 -1.15
C GLN A 397 -14.13 -8.09 -1.51
N ILE A 398 -14.81 -7.60 -2.56
CA ILE A 398 -14.66 -6.22 -3.01
C ILE A 398 -15.62 -5.33 -2.21
N PRO A 399 -15.16 -4.38 -1.39
CA PRO A 399 -16.06 -3.68 -0.47
C PRO A 399 -17.04 -2.76 -1.18
N GLY A 400 -16.61 -2.07 -2.23
CA GLY A 400 -17.36 -1.04 -2.92
C GLY A 400 -17.09 -1.03 -4.41
N VAL A 401 -18.14 -0.80 -5.18
CA VAL A 401 -18.10 -0.75 -6.65
C VAL A 401 -18.88 0.47 -7.13
N SER A 402 -18.33 1.21 -8.09
CA SER A 402 -19.05 2.18 -8.92
C SER A 402 -18.90 1.75 -10.38
N MET A 403 -20.01 1.59 -11.10
CA MET A 403 -20.00 1.11 -12.48
C MET A 403 -21.02 1.84 -13.33
N ALA A 404 -20.62 2.15 -14.56
CA ALA A 404 -21.51 2.68 -15.59
C ALA A 404 -21.28 1.97 -16.94
N LEU A 405 -22.36 1.77 -17.69
CA LEU A 405 -22.37 1.08 -18.98
C LEU A 405 -22.73 2.06 -20.10
N ILE A 406 -22.09 1.89 -21.25
CA ILE A 406 -22.31 2.65 -22.47
C ILE A 406 -22.95 1.72 -23.49
N LYS A 407 -24.03 2.16 -24.12
CA LYS A 407 -24.67 1.48 -25.26
C LYS A 407 -25.21 2.54 -26.23
N ASP A 408 -24.96 2.36 -27.52
CA ASP A 408 -25.36 3.28 -28.58
C ASP A 408 -24.86 4.72 -28.29
N GLY A 409 -23.60 4.81 -27.86
CA GLY A 409 -22.90 6.07 -27.60
C GLY A 409 -23.40 6.82 -26.37
N LYS A 410 -24.24 6.20 -25.53
CA LYS A 410 -24.89 6.86 -24.38
C LYS A 410 -24.77 6.03 -23.12
N ILE A 411 -24.84 6.71 -21.97
CA ILE A 411 -24.93 6.03 -20.68
C ILE A 411 -26.25 5.26 -20.62
N ALA A 412 -26.16 3.94 -20.59
CA ALA A 412 -27.30 3.03 -20.56
C ALA A 412 -27.67 2.59 -19.14
N TYR A 413 -26.67 2.54 -18.25
CA TYR A 413 -26.84 2.10 -16.87
C TYR A 413 -25.77 2.71 -15.97
N HIS A 414 -26.12 3.01 -14.72
CA HIS A 414 -25.17 3.41 -13.69
C HIS A 414 -25.66 2.88 -12.35
N LYS A 415 -24.75 2.28 -11.58
CA LYS A 415 -25.06 1.83 -10.22
C LYS A 415 -23.82 1.73 -9.34
N THR A 416 -24.05 1.91 -8.04
CA THR A 416 -23.06 1.71 -6.99
C THR A 416 -23.47 0.56 -6.07
N TYR A 417 -22.48 -0.11 -5.50
CA TYR A 417 -22.66 -1.27 -4.63
C TYR A 417 -21.72 -1.18 -3.43
N GLY A 418 -22.15 -1.75 -2.30
CA GLY A 418 -21.30 -1.95 -1.12
C GLY A 418 -21.00 -0.69 -0.30
N VAL A 419 -19.79 -0.63 0.26
CA VAL A 419 -19.36 0.35 1.27
C VAL A 419 -18.06 1.08 0.89
N LYS A 420 -17.99 2.35 1.30
CA LYS A 420 -16.78 3.19 1.24
C LYS A 420 -15.70 2.73 2.20
N ASN A 421 -16.11 2.10 3.30
CA ASN A 421 -15.25 1.76 4.42
C ASN A 421 -15.87 0.57 5.18
N THR A 422 -15.12 -0.52 5.29
CA THR A 422 -15.61 -1.77 5.91
C THR A 422 -15.65 -1.71 7.43
N PHE A 423 -15.02 -0.73 8.05
CA PHE A 423 -15.12 -0.49 9.50
C PHE A 423 -16.39 0.30 9.85
N THR A 424 -16.58 1.48 9.25
CA THR A 424 -17.74 2.35 9.51
C THR A 424 -19.03 1.89 8.81
N LYS A 425 -18.91 1.02 7.81
CA LYS A 425 -20.00 0.54 6.94
C LYS A 425 -20.71 1.66 6.16
N ALA A 426 -20.09 2.83 6.01
CA ALA A 426 -20.61 3.92 5.20
C ALA A 426 -20.83 3.43 3.76
N LYS A 427 -22.03 3.61 3.19
CA LYS A 427 -22.37 3.08 1.86
C LYS A 427 -21.68 3.84 0.74
N VAL A 428 -21.35 3.15 -0.35
CA VAL A 428 -21.06 3.82 -1.63
C VAL A 428 -22.37 4.36 -2.21
N ASP A 429 -22.38 5.64 -2.53
CA ASP A 429 -23.49 6.35 -3.16
C ASP A 429 -23.04 7.07 -4.44
N HIS A 430 -23.97 7.79 -5.07
CA HIS A 430 -23.73 8.53 -6.32
C HIS A 430 -22.82 9.76 -6.18
N ASN A 431 -22.40 10.12 -4.96
CA ASN A 431 -21.44 11.20 -4.73
C ASN A 431 -20.05 10.66 -4.39
N THR A 432 -19.93 9.35 -4.20
CA THR A 432 -18.71 8.71 -3.73
C THR A 432 -17.64 8.73 -4.82
N LEU A 433 -16.48 9.33 -4.52
CA LEU A 433 -15.36 9.39 -5.44
C LEU A 433 -14.31 8.32 -5.12
N PHE A 434 -13.77 7.72 -6.17
CA PHE A 434 -12.75 6.67 -6.12
C PHE A 434 -11.44 7.20 -6.68
N GLU A 435 -10.32 6.64 -6.22
CA GLU A 435 -9.05 6.85 -6.92
C GLU A 435 -9.09 6.20 -8.31
N ALA A 436 -8.74 6.99 -9.31
CA ALA A 436 -8.74 6.59 -10.70
C ALA A 436 -7.36 6.13 -11.19
N ALA A 437 -6.31 6.26 -10.37
CA ALA A 437 -5.00 5.70 -10.69
C ALA A 437 -4.57 6.06 -12.14
N SER A 438 -4.02 5.10 -12.88
CA SER A 438 -3.51 5.32 -14.25
C SER A 438 -4.51 5.77 -15.30
N ILE A 439 -5.84 5.70 -15.07
CA ILE A 439 -6.78 6.32 -16.02
C ILE A 439 -6.74 7.86 -15.95
N THR A 440 -5.98 8.45 -15.02
CA THR A 440 -5.56 9.86 -15.05
C THR A 440 -4.80 10.21 -16.34
N LYS A 441 -3.94 9.30 -16.82
CA LYS A 441 -3.05 9.53 -17.97
C LYS A 441 -3.82 9.93 -19.25
N PRO A 442 -4.83 9.18 -19.72
CA PRO A 442 -5.57 9.58 -20.91
C PRO A 442 -6.24 10.96 -20.79
N VAL A 443 -6.67 11.37 -19.59
CA VAL A 443 -7.22 12.73 -19.37
C VAL A 443 -6.13 13.78 -19.53
N PHE A 444 -4.94 13.55 -18.95
CA PHE A 444 -3.79 14.42 -19.17
C PHE A 444 -3.34 14.41 -20.63
N GLY A 445 -3.27 13.26 -21.29
CA GLY A 445 -2.93 13.15 -22.70
C GLY A 445 -3.89 13.93 -23.59
N PHE A 446 -5.19 13.90 -23.31
CA PHE A 446 -6.18 14.75 -23.99
C PHE A 446 -5.86 16.24 -23.80
N ALA A 447 -5.56 16.67 -22.56
CA ALA A 447 -5.15 18.04 -22.28
C ALA A 447 -3.89 18.44 -23.08
N VAL A 448 -2.86 17.59 -23.12
CA VAL A 448 -1.65 17.80 -23.91
C VAL A 448 -1.99 17.97 -25.39
N MET A 449 -2.86 17.12 -25.94
CA MET A 449 -3.24 17.21 -27.35
C MET A 449 -3.97 18.53 -27.67
N ARG A 450 -4.74 19.11 -26.74
CA ARG A 450 -5.32 20.46 -26.92
C ARG A 450 -4.27 21.57 -26.84
N LEU A 451 -3.26 21.43 -25.98
CA LEU A 451 -2.12 22.36 -25.95
C LEU A 451 -1.31 22.30 -27.26
N VAL A 452 -1.22 21.12 -27.89
CA VAL A 452 -0.64 20.95 -29.23
C VAL A 452 -1.44 21.72 -30.28
N GLU A 453 -2.78 21.67 -30.24
CA GLU A 453 -3.61 22.45 -31.17
C GLU A 453 -3.48 23.96 -31.01
N LYS A 454 -3.18 24.40 -29.80
CA LYS A 454 -2.91 25.80 -29.43
C LYS A 454 -1.49 26.24 -29.81
N GLY A 455 -0.64 25.31 -30.25
CA GLY A 455 0.77 25.59 -30.57
C GLY A 455 1.63 25.87 -29.34
N ILE A 456 1.16 25.53 -28.13
CA ILE A 456 1.89 25.74 -26.87
C ILE A 456 3.02 24.72 -26.73
N ILE A 457 2.79 23.48 -27.18
CA ILE A 457 3.78 22.41 -27.19
C ILE A 457 3.76 21.68 -28.53
N ASP A 458 4.95 21.43 -29.08
CA ASP A 458 5.15 20.56 -30.23
C ASP A 458 5.39 19.12 -29.78
N LEU A 459 4.66 18.17 -30.37
CA LEU A 459 4.76 16.74 -30.06
C LEU A 459 6.15 16.16 -30.31
N ASP A 460 6.86 16.69 -31.31
CA ASP A 460 8.09 16.11 -31.84
C ASP A 460 9.33 16.93 -31.49
N LYS A 461 9.15 18.11 -30.86
CA LYS A 461 10.26 18.87 -30.30
C LYS A 461 10.77 18.20 -29.01
N PRO A 462 12.09 18.00 -28.87
CA PRO A 462 12.66 17.45 -27.65
C PRO A 462 12.33 18.26 -26.40
N LEU A 463 11.90 17.59 -25.33
CA LEU A 463 11.44 18.21 -24.09
C LEU A 463 12.52 19.03 -23.39
N TYR A 464 13.79 18.61 -23.48
CA TYR A 464 14.92 19.33 -22.88
C TYR A 464 15.08 20.76 -23.42
N GLN A 465 14.59 21.02 -24.65
CA GLN A 465 14.64 22.37 -25.24
C GLN A 465 13.58 23.31 -24.67
N TYR A 466 12.58 22.78 -23.96
CA TYR A 466 11.64 23.57 -23.17
C TYR A 466 12.09 23.67 -21.72
N LEU A 467 12.49 22.54 -21.13
CA LEU A 467 12.94 22.46 -19.75
C LEU A 467 14.01 21.36 -19.62
N PRO A 468 15.30 21.72 -19.45
CA PRO A 468 16.34 20.75 -19.14
C PRO A 468 16.04 19.98 -17.85
N PHE A 469 16.44 18.71 -17.79
CA PHE A 469 16.23 17.85 -16.63
C PHE A 469 17.57 17.33 -16.10
N GLU A 470 18.12 18.06 -15.12
CA GLU A 470 19.47 17.83 -14.60
C GLU A 470 19.67 16.42 -14.04
N ASP A 471 18.68 15.86 -13.33
CA ASP A 471 18.81 14.54 -12.68
C ASP A 471 19.09 13.40 -13.68
N ILE A 472 18.72 13.57 -14.95
CA ILE A 472 18.95 12.60 -16.03
C ILE A 472 19.95 13.12 -17.09
N ALA A 473 20.52 14.30 -16.88
CA ALA A 473 21.42 14.93 -17.85
C ALA A 473 22.73 14.14 -18.06
N HIS A 474 23.04 13.22 -17.15
CA HIS A 474 24.16 12.29 -17.25
C HIS A 474 24.04 11.30 -18.43
N ASP A 475 22.85 11.15 -19.03
CA ASP A 475 22.62 10.29 -20.19
C ASP A 475 22.06 11.08 -21.38
N GLU A 476 22.93 11.42 -22.34
CA GLU A 476 22.61 12.22 -23.54
C GLU A 476 21.36 11.79 -24.31
N ARG A 477 20.91 10.52 -24.20
CA ARG A 477 19.67 10.05 -24.82
C ARG A 477 18.43 10.80 -24.34
N TYR A 478 18.45 11.43 -23.16
CA TYR A 478 17.31 12.23 -22.68
C TYR A 478 16.98 13.39 -23.63
N LYS A 479 17.96 13.86 -24.41
CA LYS A 479 17.78 14.90 -25.44
C LYS A 479 16.96 14.43 -26.64
N LEU A 480 16.62 13.15 -26.74
CA LEU A 480 15.74 12.58 -27.76
C LEU A 480 14.28 12.48 -27.30
N ILE A 481 14.00 12.68 -26.00
CA ILE A 481 12.66 12.49 -25.46
C ILE A 481 11.75 13.64 -25.91
N THR A 482 10.61 13.30 -26.50
CA THR A 482 9.60 14.24 -26.97
C THR A 482 8.27 14.00 -26.24
N ALA A 483 7.32 14.92 -26.37
CA ALA A 483 5.98 14.69 -25.82
C ALA A 483 5.31 13.46 -26.46
N ARG A 484 5.56 13.19 -27.75
CA ARG A 484 5.12 11.95 -28.41
C ARG A 484 5.64 10.72 -27.68
N HIS A 485 6.95 10.65 -27.39
CA HIS A 485 7.55 9.52 -26.68
C HIS A 485 6.96 9.32 -25.28
N VAL A 486 6.64 10.40 -24.57
CA VAL A 486 5.97 10.30 -23.27
C VAL A 486 4.59 9.69 -23.42
N LEU A 487 3.74 10.26 -24.28
CA LEU A 487 2.35 9.84 -24.44
C LEU A 487 2.24 8.41 -25.01
N SER A 488 3.25 7.91 -25.74
CA SER A 488 3.29 6.55 -26.27
C SER A 488 4.06 5.55 -25.41
N HIS A 489 4.57 5.94 -24.23
CA HIS A 489 5.41 5.10 -23.37
C HIS A 489 6.69 4.57 -24.05
N GLN A 490 7.38 5.45 -24.77
CA GLN A 490 8.63 5.13 -25.49
C GLN A 490 9.81 5.99 -25.01
N THR A 491 9.78 6.47 -23.77
CA THR A 491 10.86 7.32 -23.20
C THR A 491 12.11 6.53 -22.81
N GLY A 492 11.98 5.23 -22.56
CA GLY A 492 13.01 4.42 -21.91
C GLY A 492 13.09 4.57 -20.39
N PHE A 493 12.25 5.42 -19.78
CA PHE A 493 12.22 5.58 -18.32
C PHE A 493 11.55 4.41 -17.61
N PRO A 494 11.93 4.10 -16.36
CA PRO A 494 11.16 3.20 -15.50
C PRO A 494 9.73 3.72 -15.29
N ASN A 495 8.85 2.85 -14.73
CA ASN A 495 7.54 3.30 -14.29
C ASN A 495 7.65 4.38 -13.22
N TRP A 496 8.47 4.10 -12.21
CA TRP A 496 8.79 4.98 -11.09
C TRP A 496 10.27 4.83 -10.76
N ALA A 497 10.95 5.92 -10.39
CA ALA A 497 12.38 5.91 -10.07
C ALA A 497 12.71 4.96 -8.90
N ASN A 498 11.81 4.85 -7.93
CA ASN A 498 11.92 3.95 -6.77
C ASN A 498 11.81 2.45 -7.11
N ASN A 499 11.44 2.08 -8.33
CA ASN A 499 11.53 0.69 -8.80
C ASN A 499 13.00 0.30 -9.07
N ASN A 500 13.89 1.27 -9.24
CA ASN A 500 15.32 1.01 -9.34
C ASN A 500 15.95 0.96 -7.94
N PRO A 501 16.92 0.06 -7.69
CA PRO A 501 17.56 -0.08 -6.38
C PRO A 501 18.22 1.19 -5.84
N ASP A 502 18.65 2.10 -6.71
CA ASP A 502 19.27 3.38 -6.35
C ASP A 502 18.29 4.56 -6.36
N GLY A 503 17.02 4.33 -6.66
CA GLY A 503 15.97 5.34 -6.71
C GLY A 503 16.11 6.36 -7.84
N LYS A 504 16.98 6.11 -8.85
CA LYS A 504 17.22 7.05 -9.95
C LYS A 504 16.40 6.72 -11.18
N ILE A 505 16.20 7.72 -12.04
CA ILE A 505 15.63 7.52 -13.38
C ILE A 505 16.79 7.18 -14.32
N ASP A 506 16.77 5.98 -14.91
CA ASP A 506 17.73 5.56 -15.92
C ASP A 506 17.04 5.24 -17.24
N ILE A 507 17.70 5.56 -18.35
CA ILE A 507 17.15 5.33 -19.69
C ILE A 507 17.52 3.90 -20.12
N LYS A 508 16.54 3.00 -20.15
CA LYS A 508 16.76 1.57 -20.45
C LYS A 508 17.04 1.29 -21.93
N PHE A 509 16.47 2.10 -22.83
CA PHE A 509 16.64 1.98 -24.28
C PHE A 509 16.57 3.34 -24.96
N THR A 510 17.00 3.42 -26.22
CA THR A 510 16.93 4.66 -27.00
C THR A 510 15.48 5.13 -27.15
N PRO A 511 15.13 6.36 -26.71
CA PRO A 511 13.76 6.87 -26.80
C PRO A 511 13.18 6.72 -28.22
N GLY A 512 11.93 6.27 -28.30
CA GLY A 512 11.20 6.02 -29.55
C GLY A 512 11.38 4.62 -30.16
N THR A 513 12.31 3.80 -29.65
CA THR A 513 12.60 2.48 -30.27
C THR A 513 11.86 1.29 -29.67
N GLN A 514 11.40 1.39 -28.42
CA GLN A 514 10.73 0.30 -27.70
C GLN A 514 9.62 0.85 -26.79
N TYR A 515 8.77 -0.04 -26.29
CA TYR A 515 7.72 0.27 -25.33
C TYR A 515 8.17 -0.11 -23.91
N GLN A 516 7.94 0.79 -22.96
CA GLN A 516 7.98 0.51 -21.53
C GLN A 516 7.07 1.50 -20.80
N TYR A 517 6.08 0.96 -20.09
CA TYR A 517 5.12 1.77 -19.34
C TYR A 517 5.82 2.67 -18.32
N SER A 518 5.57 3.98 -18.40
CA SER A 518 6.27 4.98 -17.60
C SER A 518 5.37 6.05 -17.00
N GLY A 519 5.25 6.08 -15.68
CA GLY A 519 4.69 7.19 -14.91
C GLY A 519 5.65 8.39 -14.85
N GLU A 520 6.96 8.13 -14.68
CA GLU A 520 8.00 9.18 -14.68
C GLU A 520 7.99 10.02 -15.96
N GLY A 521 7.76 9.41 -17.12
CA GLY A 521 7.64 10.13 -18.38
C GLY A 521 6.51 11.17 -18.35
N PHE A 522 5.36 10.80 -17.79
CA PHE A 522 4.20 11.68 -17.64
C PHE A 522 4.47 12.81 -16.66
N GLU A 523 5.14 12.53 -15.54
CA GLU A 523 5.52 13.56 -14.55
C GLU A 523 6.58 14.52 -15.10
N TYR A 524 7.48 14.06 -15.97
CA TYR A 524 8.39 14.95 -16.69
C TYR A 524 7.64 15.87 -17.66
N LEU A 525 6.71 15.33 -18.44
CA LEU A 525 5.88 16.15 -19.34
C LEU A 525 5.00 17.15 -18.58
N LYS A 526 4.48 16.77 -17.40
CA LYS A 526 3.80 17.68 -16.48
C LYS A 526 4.67 18.89 -16.14
N ARG A 527 5.92 18.67 -15.74
CA ARG A 527 6.87 19.73 -15.37
C ARG A 527 7.14 20.67 -16.55
N VAL A 528 7.34 20.13 -17.74
CA VAL A 528 7.52 20.92 -18.97
C VAL A 528 6.30 21.81 -19.21
N ILE A 529 5.09 21.25 -19.10
CA ILE A 529 3.84 22.00 -19.34
C ILE A 529 3.61 23.11 -18.32
N VAL A 530 3.83 22.84 -17.03
CA VAL A 530 3.77 23.89 -15.99
C VAL A 530 4.79 24.99 -16.29
N HIS A 531 6.01 24.62 -16.68
CA HIS A 531 7.07 25.58 -16.99
C HIS A 531 6.71 26.50 -18.17
N ILE A 532 6.28 25.92 -19.31
CA ILE A 532 6.02 26.71 -20.52
C ILE A 532 4.71 27.53 -20.45
N THR A 533 3.76 27.14 -19.60
CA THR A 533 2.49 27.85 -19.45
C THR A 533 2.47 28.83 -18.27
N GLY A 534 3.30 28.59 -17.24
CA GLY A 534 3.27 29.32 -15.98
C GLY A 534 1.99 29.10 -15.16
N LYS A 535 1.17 28.10 -15.50
CA LYS A 535 -0.12 27.80 -14.85
C LYS A 535 -0.02 26.63 -13.87
N ASP A 536 -0.91 26.61 -12.88
CA ASP A 536 -1.10 25.44 -12.02
C ASP A 536 -1.65 24.25 -12.83
N MET A 537 -1.24 23.04 -12.46
CA MET A 537 -1.66 21.83 -13.20
C MET A 537 -3.16 21.52 -13.01
N ASN A 538 -3.78 21.89 -11.88
CA ASN A 538 -5.24 21.75 -11.73
C ASN A 538 -5.96 22.63 -12.75
N ASP A 539 -5.52 23.87 -12.93
CA ASP A 539 -6.13 24.81 -13.88
C ASP A 539 -6.00 24.31 -15.32
N ILE A 540 -4.81 23.81 -15.70
CA ILE A 540 -4.58 23.24 -17.03
C ILE A 540 -5.50 22.03 -17.27
N LEU A 541 -5.55 21.08 -16.34
CA LEU A 541 -6.44 19.91 -16.47
C LEU A 541 -7.90 20.32 -16.52
N LYS A 542 -8.29 21.35 -15.76
CA LYS A 542 -9.64 21.87 -15.73
C LYS A 542 -10.05 22.49 -17.08
N GLU A 543 -9.26 23.44 -17.57
CA GLU A 543 -9.50 24.19 -18.81
C GLU A 543 -9.38 23.29 -20.05
N GLU A 544 -8.42 22.37 -20.04
CA GLU A 544 -8.07 21.59 -21.22
C GLU A 544 -8.85 20.27 -21.29
N ALA A 545 -9.23 19.63 -20.18
CA ALA A 545 -9.90 18.32 -20.22
C ALA A 545 -11.24 18.27 -19.47
N VAL A 546 -11.30 18.72 -18.23
CA VAL A 546 -12.50 18.54 -17.37
C VAL A 546 -13.71 19.31 -17.91
N ASP A 547 -13.58 20.63 -18.11
CA ASP A 547 -14.70 21.47 -18.53
C ASP A 547 -15.21 21.14 -19.95
N PRO A 548 -14.33 20.96 -20.97
CA PRO A 548 -14.78 20.66 -22.33
C PRO A 548 -15.49 19.30 -22.45
N LEU A 549 -15.09 18.32 -21.66
CA LEU A 549 -15.66 16.98 -21.68
C LEU A 549 -16.79 16.80 -20.67
N GLY A 550 -17.01 17.77 -19.77
CA GLY A 550 -18.07 17.71 -18.75
C GLY A 550 -17.79 16.65 -17.69
N LEU A 551 -16.54 16.61 -17.20
CA LEU A 551 -16.09 15.64 -16.18
C LEU A 551 -16.30 16.20 -14.76
N GLU A 552 -17.53 16.59 -14.43
CA GLU A 552 -17.89 17.11 -13.11
C GLU A 552 -17.45 16.18 -11.97
N ASN A 553 -17.17 16.71 -10.77
CA ASN A 553 -16.67 15.91 -9.64
C ASN A 553 -15.36 15.14 -9.92
N THR A 554 -14.52 15.66 -10.82
CA THR A 554 -13.18 15.13 -11.09
C THR A 554 -12.12 16.05 -10.49
N TYR A 555 -11.29 15.51 -9.61
CA TYR A 555 -10.27 16.27 -8.86
C TYR A 555 -8.92 15.54 -8.90
N PHE A 556 -7.82 16.30 -8.91
CA PHE A 556 -6.45 15.72 -8.97
C PHE A 556 -5.62 16.03 -7.72
N SER A 557 -6.14 16.89 -6.85
CA SER A 557 -5.54 17.30 -5.59
C SER A 557 -6.61 17.47 -4.51
N LYS A 558 -6.18 17.47 -3.25
CA LYS A 558 -7.00 17.63 -2.06
C LYS A 558 -7.85 18.90 -2.13
N ASN A 559 -9.11 18.77 -1.76
CA ASN A 559 -10.02 19.90 -1.55
C ASN A 559 -11.12 19.49 -0.56
N ASP A 560 -11.84 20.48 -0.03
CA ASP A 560 -12.87 20.30 1.01
C ASP A 560 -14.00 19.36 0.61
N TYR A 561 -14.36 19.33 -0.68
CA TYR A 561 -15.41 18.44 -1.17
C TYR A 561 -14.89 17.00 -1.27
N LEU A 562 -13.75 16.80 -1.94
CA LEU A 562 -13.12 15.48 -2.10
C LEU A 562 -12.87 14.81 -0.73
N ALA A 563 -12.39 15.55 0.26
CA ALA A 563 -12.16 15.04 1.63
C ALA A 563 -13.42 14.51 2.32
N LYS A 564 -14.62 14.92 1.90
CA LYS A 564 -15.89 14.46 2.46
C LYS A 564 -16.46 13.25 1.74
N VAL A 565 -16.18 13.11 0.45
CA VAL A 565 -16.86 12.14 -0.43
C VAL A 565 -15.97 10.99 -0.91
N LYS A 566 -14.65 11.08 -0.73
CA LYS A 566 -13.71 10.00 -1.08
C LYS A 566 -14.07 8.70 -0.35
N SER A 567 -13.90 7.58 -1.06
CA SER A 567 -13.92 6.22 -0.51
C SER A 567 -12.57 5.87 0.15
N ASN A 568 -12.55 5.02 1.19
CA ASN A 568 -11.31 4.37 1.62
C ASN A 568 -10.95 3.24 0.65
N GLY A 569 -9.66 3.02 0.42
CA GLY A 569 -9.17 1.83 -0.25
C GLY A 569 -9.23 0.63 0.69
N HIS A 570 -9.11 -0.58 0.15
CA HIS A 570 -9.03 -1.78 0.97
C HIS A 570 -8.00 -2.78 0.45
N PHE A 571 -7.25 -3.36 1.38
CA PHE A 571 -6.45 -4.56 1.16
C PHE A 571 -7.12 -5.72 1.90
N ASP A 572 -7.50 -6.75 1.15
CA ASP A 572 -8.16 -7.96 1.65
C ASP A 572 -9.33 -7.64 2.59
N ASN A 573 -10.19 -6.70 2.15
CA ASN A 573 -11.39 -6.21 2.85
C ASN A 573 -11.12 -5.37 4.12
N LEU A 574 -9.86 -5.10 4.48
CA LEU A 574 -9.51 -4.15 5.53
C LEU A 574 -9.28 -2.74 4.95
N PRO A 575 -9.82 -1.69 5.58
CA PRO A 575 -9.74 -0.33 5.05
C PRO A 575 -8.34 0.26 5.23
N THR A 576 -7.96 1.16 4.32
CA THR A 576 -6.69 1.90 4.33
C THR A 576 -6.91 3.40 4.61
N PRO A 577 -5.86 4.16 4.97
CA PRO A 577 -5.97 5.61 5.17
C PRO A 577 -6.58 6.35 3.96
N ALA A 578 -7.38 7.36 4.24
CA ALA A 578 -8.04 8.22 3.25
C ALA A 578 -7.13 9.36 2.77
N ASP A 579 -5.87 9.05 2.45
CA ASP A 579 -4.88 10.06 2.04
C ASP A 579 -5.32 10.81 0.79
N LEU A 580 -5.00 12.11 0.72
CA LEU A 580 -5.28 12.92 -0.45
C LEU A 580 -4.01 13.55 -1.01
N PRO A 581 -3.83 13.57 -2.34
CA PRO A 581 -2.68 14.17 -2.96
C PRO A 581 -2.71 15.69 -2.77
N GLU A 582 -1.65 16.27 -2.21
CA GLU A 582 -1.56 17.73 -2.06
C GLU A 582 -1.40 18.44 -3.41
N ASN A 583 -0.76 17.78 -4.40
CA ASN A 583 -0.56 18.31 -5.75
C ASN A 583 -0.98 17.29 -6.82
N PRO A 584 -1.38 17.73 -8.03
CA PRO A 584 -1.71 16.84 -9.13
C PRO A 584 -0.52 15.98 -9.58
N GLY A 585 -0.67 14.66 -9.46
CA GLY A 585 0.12 13.66 -10.18
C GLY A 585 -0.65 13.17 -11.40
N VAL A 586 -0.22 13.58 -12.59
CA VAL A 586 -0.92 13.34 -13.86
C VAL A 586 -0.87 11.87 -14.31
N ALA A 587 -0.08 11.06 -13.60
CA ALA A 587 -0.02 9.63 -13.82
C ALA A 587 -1.00 8.81 -12.95
N SER A 588 -1.54 9.32 -11.83
CA SER A 588 -2.23 8.46 -10.85
C SER A 588 -3.23 9.10 -9.87
N THR A 589 -3.31 10.42 -9.77
CA THR A 589 -3.96 11.09 -8.61
C THR A 589 -5.42 11.50 -8.81
N MET A 590 -5.98 11.30 -10.00
CA MET A 590 -7.36 11.67 -10.27
C MET A 590 -8.33 10.91 -9.37
N HIS A 591 -9.34 11.62 -8.88
CA HIS A 591 -10.50 11.08 -8.17
C HIS A 591 -11.75 11.44 -8.95
N THR A 592 -12.60 10.46 -9.22
CA THR A 592 -13.85 10.64 -9.98
C THR A 592 -14.82 9.48 -9.69
N GLU A 593 -15.93 9.41 -10.42
CA GLU A 593 -16.90 8.30 -10.38
C GLU A 593 -17.12 7.69 -11.77
N ALA A 594 -17.66 6.46 -11.83
CA ALA A 594 -17.91 5.73 -13.07
C ALA A 594 -18.78 6.50 -14.06
N LYS A 595 -19.89 7.06 -13.57
CA LYS A 595 -20.83 7.81 -14.41
C LYS A 595 -20.15 9.01 -15.06
N THR A 596 -19.46 9.83 -14.29
CA THR A 596 -18.75 10.99 -14.84
C THR A 596 -17.68 10.54 -15.85
N PHE A 597 -16.87 9.54 -15.53
CA PHE A 597 -15.78 9.12 -16.41
C PHE A 597 -16.29 8.48 -17.72
N THR A 598 -17.52 7.95 -17.77
CA THR A 598 -18.09 7.51 -19.07
C THR A 598 -18.22 8.66 -20.09
N ASN A 599 -18.39 9.91 -19.64
CA ASN A 599 -18.40 11.07 -20.53
C ASN A 599 -17.04 11.27 -21.23
N PHE A 600 -15.94 10.86 -20.61
CA PHE A 600 -14.63 10.88 -21.26
C PHE A 600 -14.58 9.89 -22.44
N LEU A 601 -15.04 8.65 -22.23
CA LEU A 601 -15.07 7.64 -23.30
C LEU A 601 -16.03 8.02 -24.43
N ILE A 602 -17.24 8.47 -24.11
CA ILE A 602 -18.23 8.95 -25.09
C ILE A 602 -17.67 10.15 -25.84
N GLY A 603 -17.10 11.13 -25.12
CA GLY A 603 -16.49 12.31 -25.72
C GLY A 603 -15.38 11.96 -26.71
N LEU A 604 -14.53 10.98 -26.40
CA LEU A 604 -13.54 10.48 -27.35
C LEU A 604 -14.21 9.77 -28.54
N SER A 605 -15.20 8.91 -28.32
CA SER A 605 -15.94 8.23 -29.41
C SER A 605 -16.55 9.23 -30.39
N ASP A 606 -17.14 10.31 -29.86
CA ASP A 606 -17.78 11.40 -30.60
C ASP A 606 -16.78 12.43 -31.16
N ARG A 607 -15.47 12.23 -30.93
CA ARG A 607 -14.39 13.16 -31.31
C ARG A 607 -14.57 14.58 -30.72
N LYS A 608 -15.19 14.69 -29.54
CA LYS A 608 -15.47 15.95 -28.86
C LYS A 608 -14.17 16.60 -28.37
N GLY A 609 -14.00 17.89 -28.66
CA GLY A 609 -12.97 18.75 -28.07
C GLY A 609 -11.58 18.72 -28.74
N LEU A 610 -11.39 17.92 -29.79
CA LEU A 610 -10.19 17.91 -30.64
C LEU A 610 -10.58 18.14 -32.11
N LYS A 611 -9.72 18.81 -32.87
CA LYS A 611 -9.80 18.88 -34.34
C LYS A 611 -9.59 17.47 -34.93
N PRO A 612 -10.19 17.15 -36.09
CA PRO A 612 -10.06 15.84 -36.73
C PRO A 612 -8.60 15.37 -36.87
N SER A 613 -7.69 16.24 -37.32
CA SER A 613 -6.27 15.90 -37.51
C SER A 613 -5.55 15.54 -36.21
N THR A 614 -5.94 16.13 -35.10
CA THR A 614 -5.33 15.91 -33.78
C THR A 614 -5.88 14.64 -33.16
N TYR A 615 -7.19 14.43 -33.28
CA TYR A 615 -7.86 13.20 -32.91
C TYR A 615 -7.25 11.99 -33.65
N ASP A 616 -7.06 12.09 -34.96
CA ASP A 616 -6.48 11.02 -35.77
C ASP A 616 -5.03 10.72 -35.35
N LYS A 617 -4.25 11.74 -34.93
CA LYS A 617 -2.92 11.53 -34.33
C LYS A 617 -3.00 10.82 -32.99
N MET A 618 -3.97 11.17 -32.13
CA MET A 618 -4.14 10.58 -30.80
C MET A 618 -4.46 9.09 -30.86
N PHE A 619 -5.28 8.67 -31.82
CA PHE A 619 -5.71 7.28 -32.02
C PHE A 619 -4.86 6.50 -33.02
N LYS A 620 -3.84 7.12 -33.64
CA LYS A 620 -2.88 6.39 -34.46
C LYS A 620 -2.02 5.52 -33.55
N ILE A 621 -1.91 4.23 -33.88
CA ILE A 621 -0.98 3.29 -33.23
C ILE A 621 0.43 3.87 -33.28
N GLN A 622 1.00 4.14 -32.10
CA GLN A 622 2.38 4.61 -31.94
C GLN A 622 3.32 3.44 -31.66
N THR A 623 2.86 2.46 -30.88
CA THR A 623 3.65 1.28 -30.52
C THR A 623 2.77 0.07 -30.24
N VAL A 624 3.35 -1.12 -30.41
CA VAL A 624 2.80 -2.39 -29.95
C VAL A 624 3.18 -2.58 -28.48
N ILE A 625 2.26 -3.10 -27.68
CA ILE A 625 2.54 -3.57 -26.32
C ILE A 625 2.91 -5.05 -26.43
N PRO A 626 4.12 -5.46 -26.05
CA PRO A 626 4.51 -6.87 -26.07
C PRO A 626 3.54 -7.71 -25.22
N THR A 627 3.16 -8.88 -25.73
CA THR A 627 2.38 -9.87 -24.97
C THR A 627 3.24 -10.41 -23.83
N ASP A 628 2.63 -10.55 -22.65
CA ASP A 628 3.25 -11.23 -21.53
C ASP A 628 3.22 -12.74 -21.78
N GLU A 629 4.37 -13.42 -21.70
CA GLU A 629 4.42 -14.87 -21.92
C GLU A 629 3.77 -15.64 -20.76
N GLU A 630 3.69 -15.04 -19.57
CA GLU A 630 3.06 -15.65 -18.38
C GLU A 630 1.54 -15.40 -18.32
N ASP A 631 1.05 -14.34 -18.96
CA ASP A 631 -0.38 -13.99 -19.10
C ASP A 631 -0.70 -13.68 -20.57
N PRO A 632 -0.68 -14.70 -21.45
CA PRO A 632 -0.86 -14.48 -22.88
C PRO A 632 -2.27 -14.00 -23.19
N GLU A 633 -2.34 -13.02 -24.10
CA GLU A 633 -3.62 -12.55 -24.63
C GLU A 633 -4.34 -13.68 -25.39
N PRO A 634 -5.68 -13.74 -25.35
CA PRO A 634 -6.44 -14.72 -26.11
C PRO A 634 -6.20 -14.58 -27.62
N ASP A 635 -6.45 -15.67 -28.37
CA ASP A 635 -6.33 -15.65 -29.83
C ASP A 635 -7.15 -14.52 -30.47
N GLY A 636 -6.52 -13.76 -31.35
CA GLY A 636 -7.13 -12.62 -32.04
C GLY A 636 -7.12 -11.30 -31.28
N TYR A 637 -6.42 -11.24 -30.13
CA TYR A 637 -6.18 -10.02 -29.37
C TYR A 637 -4.78 -9.48 -29.62
N GLU A 638 -4.68 -8.17 -29.87
CA GLU A 638 -3.39 -7.47 -30.02
C GLU A 638 -3.48 -6.12 -29.31
N ASN A 639 -2.48 -5.82 -28.46
CA ASN A 639 -2.45 -4.61 -27.65
C ASN A 639 -1.52 -3.54 -28.27
N TYR A 640 -1.98 -2.30 -28.27
CA TYR A 640 -1.27 -1.15 -28.80
C TYR A 640 -1.41 0.05 -27.88
N PHE A 641 -0.55 1.04 -28.10
CA PHE A 641 -0.68 2.35 -27.50
C PHE A 641 -0.75 3.44 -28.58
N GLY A 642 -1.75 4.32 -28.44
CA GLY A 642 -1.84 5.59 -29.15
C GLY A 642 -1.04 6.68 -28.43
N LEU A 643 -1.53 7.92 -28.46
CA LEU A 643 -1.04 8.99 -27.58
C LEU A 643 -1.89 9.02 -26.32
N SER A 644 -1.38 8.38 -25.27
CA SER A 644 -1.99 8.23 -23.94
C SER A 644 -3.25 7.35 -23.89
N ILE A 645 -3.57 6.64 -24.97
CA ILE A 645 -4.76 5.78 -25.08
C ILE A 645 -4.30 4.34 -25.29
N SER A 646 -4.71 3.45 -24.39
CA SER A 646 -4.55 2.01 -24.60
C SER A 646 -5.57 1.57 -25.63
N MET A 647 -5.12 0.77 -26.59
CA MET A 647 -5.95 0.26 -27.67
C MET A 647 -5.77 -1.25 -27.77
N GLN A 648 -6.84 -1.97 -28.05
CA GLN A 648 -6.80 -3.42 -28.20
C GLN A 648 -7.65 -3.83 -29.38
N LYS A 649 -7.03 -4.50 -30.35
CA LYS A 649 -7.75 -5.18 -31.42
C LYS A 649 -8.35 -6.46 -30.83
N THR A 650 -9.62 -6.72 -31.14
CA THR A 650 -10.36 -7.87 -30.61
C THR A 650 -11.23 -8.48 -31.71
N PRO A 651 -11.78 -9.70 -31.53
CA PRO A 651 -12.83 -10.25 -32.41
C PRO A 651 -14.10 -9.39 -32.50
N PHE A 652 -14.27 -8.45 -31.57
CA PHE A 652 -15.41 -7.53 -31.48
C PHE A 652 -15.10 -6.13 -32.04
N GLY A 653 -13.98 -5.99 -32.76
CA GLY A 653 -13.52 -4.72 -33.30
C GLY A 653 -12.45 -4.05 -32.44
N LEU A 654 -12.11 -2.81 -32.78
CA LEU A 654 -11.14 -2.03 -32.02
C LEU A 654 -11.76 -1.52 -30.71
N SER A 655 -11.12 -1.83 -29.58
CA SER A 655 -11.43 -1.22 -28.30
C SER A 655 -10.37 -0.21 -27.88
N PHE A 656 -10.76 0.78 -27.09
CA PHE A 656 -9.85 1.74 -26.47
C PHE A 656 -10.25 2.04 -25.03
N GLY A 657 -9.29 2.51 -24.24
CA GLY A 657 -9.51 2.81 -22.83
C GLY A 657 -8.22 2.87 -22.03
N HIS A 658 -8.31 2.52 -20.75
CA HIS A 658 -7.16 2.38 -19.86
C HIS A 658 -7.57 1.65 -18.56
N GLY A 659 -6.67 0.86 -17.98
CA GLY A 659 -6.80 0.31 -16.62
C GLY A 659 -6.08 1.14 -15.56
N GLY A 660 -6.47 1.04 -14.30
CA GLY A 660 -5.82 1.76 -13.20
C GLY A 660 -5.61 0.89 -11.97
N ASN A 661 -4.48 1.11 -11.31
CA ASN A 661 -4.09 0.43 -10.08
C ASN A 661 -3.30 1.39 -9.18
N ASN A 662 -3.82 1.67 -7.98
CA ASN A 662 -3.10 2.37 -6.91
C ASN A 662 -2.76 1.46 -5.72
N GLY A 663 -2.96 0.15 -5.85
CA GLY A 663 -2.77 -0.86 -4.81
C GLY A 663 -4.12 -1.33 -4.28
N ASP A 664 -4.72 -0.49 -3.44
CA ASP A 664 -6.00 -0.66 -2.74
C ASP A 664 -7.23 -0.14 -3.51
N PHE A 665 -6.99 0.40 -4.72
CA PHE A 665 -8.01 0.76 -5.71
C PHE A 665 -7.66 0.18 -7.07
N ARG A 666 -8.69 -0.28 -7.78
CA ARG A 666 -8.60 -0.70 -9.18
C ARG A 666 -9.67 0.01 -9.99
N CYS A 667 -9.37 0.28 -11.25
CA CYS A 667 -10.40 0.70 -12.21
C CYS A 667 -10.11 0.18 -13.62
N LEU A 668 -11.16 0.13 -14.43
CA LEU A 668 -11.08 -0.20 -15.85
C LEU A 668 -12.11 0.64 -16.60
N ALA A 669 -11.66 1.29 -17.67
CA ALA A 669 -12.50 1.99 -18.63
C ALA A 669 -12.22 1.39 -20.01
N LYS A 670 -13.26 0.91 -20.70
CA LYS A 670 -13.13 0.25 -22.01
C LYS A 670 -14.32 0.60 -22.90
N MET A 671 -14.04 1.00 -24.14
CA MET A 671 -15.02 1.32 -25.18
C MET A 671 -14.72 0.46 -26.41
N TYR A 672 -15.68 -0.35 -26.85
CA TYR A 672 -15.67 -1.09 -28.11
C TYR A 672 -16.24 -0.19 -29.20
N LYS A 673 -15.34 0.41 -29.98
CA LYS A 673 -15.68 1.49 -30.91
C LYS A 673 -16.67 1.05 -31.99
N ASP A 674 -16.45 -0.12 -32.58
CA ASP A 674 -17.26 -0.61 -33.70
C ASP A 674 -18.65 -1.08 -33.26
N LEU A 675 -18.81 -1.38 -31.97
CA LEU A 675 -20.08 -1.79 -31.35
C LEU A 675 -20.79 -0.62 -30.64
N ASP A 676 -20.15 0.54 -30.58
CA ASP A 676 -20.62 1.74 -29.90
C ASP A 676 -21.12 1.47 -28.46
N MET A 677 -20.34 0.65 -27.74
CA MET A 677 -20.67 0.19 -26.39
C MET A 677 -19.41 0.04 -25.53
N GLY A 678 -19.57 0.10 -24.22
CA GLY A 678 -18.43 0.06 -23.31
C GLY A 678 -18.85 0.10 -21.84
N PHE A 679 -17.88 0.24 -20.96
CA PHE A 679 -18.12 0.35 -19.53
C PHE A 679 -16.97 1.05 -18.81
N VAL A 680 -17.30 1.57 -17.64
CA VAL A 680 -16.34 2.04 -16.65
C VAL A 680 -16.68 1.39 -15.32
N ILE A 681 -15.68 0.84 -14.65
CA ILE A 681 -15.79 0.26 -13.31
C ILE A 681 -14.65 0.76 -12.41
N PHE A 682 -15.01 1.18 -11.20
CA PHE A 682 -14.11 1.51 -10.11
C PHE A 682 -14.40 0.59 -8.92
N THR A 683 -13.35 0.11 -8.28
CA THR A 683 -13.41 -0.71 -7.07
C THR A 683 -12.41 -0.20 -6.05
N ASN A 684 -12.81 -0.17 -4.78
CA ASN A 684 -11.94 0.20 -3.66
C ASN A 684 -11.33 -1.04 -2.99
N SER A 685 -10.76 -1.94 -3.80
CA SER A 685 -10.14 -3.19 -3.36
C SER A 685 -8.90 -3.51 -4.18
N ASN A 686 -7.88 -4.09 -3.54
CA ASN A 686 -6.72 -4.69 -4.19
C ASN A 686 -7.08 -5.85 -5.14
N THR A 687 -8.17 -6.56 -4.88
CA THR A 687 -8.65 -7.71 -5.67
C THR A 687 -9.53 -7.31 -6.87
N GLY A 688 -9.77 -6.01 -7.09
CA GLY A 688 -10.74 -5.52 -8.07
C GLY A 688 -10.50 -5.94 -9.53
N LYS A 689 -9.24 -6.20 -9.94
CA LYS A 689 -8.89 -6.57 -11.33
C LYS A 689 -9.68 -7.80 -11.81
N ILE A 690 -9.87 -8.80 -10.94
CA ILE A 690 -10.52 -10.06 -11.32
C ILE A 690 -11.99 -9.81 -11.68
N LEU A 691 -12.71 -9.02 -10.87
CA LEU A 691 -14.07 -8.58 -11.18
C LEU A 691 -14.13 -7.81 -12.51
N HIS A 692 -13.15 -6.98 -12.82
CA HIS A 692 -13.15 -6.21 -14.06
C HIS A 692 -13.03 -7.12 -15.29
N ASN A 693 -12.19 -8.16 -15.21
CA ASN A 693 -12.02 -9.14 -16.27
C ASN A 693 -13.30 -9.97 -16.48
N ASP A 694 -13.90 -10.47 -15.40
CA ASP A 694 -15.17 -11.20 -15.49
C ASP A 694 -16.32 -10.31 -15.96
N LEU A 695 -16.30 -9.02 -15.61
CA LEU A 695 -17.28 -8.06 -16.08
C LEU A 695 -17.17 -7.84 -17.60
N ASP A 696 -15.96 -7.74 -18.16
CA ASP A 696 -15.76 -7.65 -19.61
C ASP A 696 -16.33 -8.87 -20.33
N GLN A 697 -16.07 -10.07 -19.79
CA GLN A 697 -16.65 -11.30 -20.30
C GLN A 697 -18.18 -11.33 -20.18
N PHE A 698 -18.70 -10.93 -19.03
CA PHE A 698 -20.13 -10.91 -18.78
C PHE A 698 -20.87 -9.93 -19.69
N LEU A 699 -20.29 -8.76 -19.95
CA LEU A 699 -20.90 -7.70 -20.74
C LEU A 699 -20.70 -7.90 -22.24
N VAL A 700 -19.49 -8.25 -22.68
CA VAL A 700 -19.10 -8.16 -24.10
C VAL A 700 -18.70 -9.50 -24.69
N THR A 701 -17.64 -10.13 -24.19
CA THR A 701 -17.01 -11.23 -24.93
C THR A 701 -17.78 -12.55 -24.78
N GLY A 702 -18.49 -12.75 -23.67
CA GLY A 702 -18.99 -14.04 -23.24
C GLY A 702 -17.87 -14.95 -22.71
N LYS A 703 -18.23 -16.18 -22.33
CA LYS A 703 -17.25 -17.25 -22.06
C LYS A 703 -16.42 -17.50 -23.30
N LEU A 704 -15.12 -17.18 -23.22
CA LEU A 704 -14.13 -17.44 -24.26
C LEU A 704 -13.77 -18.93 -24.34
#